data_AF-A0A0T7A0V3-F1
#
_entry.id   AF-A0A0T7A0V3-F1
#
_cell.length_a   1.000
_cell.length_b   1.000
_cell.length_c   1.000
_cell.angle_alpha   90.00
_cell.angle_beta   90.00
_cell.angle_gamma   90.00
#
_symmetry.space_group_name_H-M   'P 1'
#
loop_
_entity.id
_entity.type
_entity.pdbx_description
1 polymer ?
#
loop_
_entity_poly.entity_id
_entity_poly.type
_entity_poly.pdbx_seq_one_letter_code
_entity_poly.pdbx_strand_id
1 'polypeptide(L)'
;MLGVRMSNRKSKAGYLSEYTLDDKYLLRPDRKLGRAGIDAARTRDSREVLVKTWPRTKGADDQDLEVIWRSEIRQLQRLSAVPRADELFVPMVGSGKDKDGFYLVLDPGQGTPLEVLLSASRKSSLLAQARQPRSRRLLWANLLRLVHGVELLHSQGSIHRNIDPWSVVTALGEEPDFRLTGFEWSMRIVAIDTNDGKKVKAPREEKTFSFARDWRDLAHLAAIILDIPLAPLNDLKIVASRVAEHAPASEVRLLRAMLGLEHVERLDGEYISTRIQSIIDDIAAEVAGKDAALCLAVRLGTGSALSEAIRKASQNEIEIVDDLQQLRFMRDDLGEQVQLIALREGGTPRYVLLGQRLTYRLTPYRRPNSLDAPTWEFAFTERVDFDPPAKHQVIGETLIASTSLDLVKTGDAAQSFPRRRGKVQHWDDYLGRTAAQTANKSDMARMHQAFALLLILEMAYAAADIFPIEVVSKGSGDSIDQKVMHVVSRNDRDRADLSVHLGLEPPAIRLRKLLSSETPRDEGGRIFSEPGTLGDRSPTTTAWRFLDFEELNDVECMKFEGQSLPQTRSFGFLVPSDMSGRIAQFKRRLKALTALKNHGELLRMFVDPRLKIEDSQDPLDEADDAFKKLDQSKQNALREILSTIPLFLLQGPPGVGKTYLVGDLVTRRMQEDPTARVLLSAQSNSAIDHLMKEVQAVFKTSDDDSEPLMVRARAADDDDAAGDLEIDVQADKLLQDLSASSIIEEAAPRLAARVHSLASAKTASASNLSAGDAAGRRIAAELRAFEGMILRAANLVFATTNSAAVERLIEEQGLFDWTIVEEAGKATGGELLSPLLLSHRRLMIGDHKQLPPFDVDKMAKLLSSTTAVQDVVKLAEGLVSRYLKDPGIDETFDEVSKAGDDFGRTCAEALSLLTLFETFVERELSRQKKRDIGPRIARRLNEQYRMHPAIARIVSKCFYEGELETNAKQAAKFAAGTAPFKSSNPSILPDKPIVFVNMPYAQEEGPGGRGGERAPPWSNPDEAAAVVQVLKHLHAPDAEKKPSLAVLSPYWQQVRRIERLIDQNRTATLKNLSSFEPAVGDAGFCGTVDSFQGGEADVVVVSMVRNNHHTTPARALGFLRDNRRMNVILSRAKWRMIIVGSLSFYKHVVSAADHLQDQDIGFLSEFLSAFEAEKAAGHAAQVEWAALKGTK
;
A
#
# COMPACT_ATOMS: atom_id res chain seq x y z
N MET A 1 59.82 13.83 -9.23
CA MET A 1 60.02 13.11 -10.51
C MET A 1 60.32 11.66 -10.22
N LEU A 2 59.37 10.77 -10.48
CA LEU A 2 59.56 9.36 -10.86
C LEU A 2 58.22 8.95 -11.45
N GLY A 3 58.16 9.00 -12.77
CA GLY A 3 56.94 8.82 -13.55
C GLY A 3 56.48 7.37 -13.53
N VAL A 4 55.25 7.15 -13.11
CA VAL A 4 54.51 5.92 -13.39
C VAL A 4 53.41 6.29 -14.38
N ARG A 5 53.44 5.63 -15.54
CA ARG A 5 52.51 5.80 -16.67
C ARG A 5 51.06 5.81 -16.19
N MET A 6 50.34 6.89 -16.50
CA MET A 6 48.88 6.92 -16.47
C MET A 6 48.36 5.96 -17.54
N SER A 7 47.78 4.83 -17.14
CA SER A 7 46.99 3.98 -18.03
C SER A 7 45.55 4.51 -18.05
N ASN A 8 45.05 4.89 -19.23
CA ASN A 8 43.64 5.21 -19.45
C ASN A 8 42.75 4.09 -18.88
N ARG A 9 41.85 4.42 -17.95
CA ARG A 9 40.80 3.51 -17.46
C ARG A 9 39.68 3.42 -18.51
N LYS A 10 39.95 2.82 -19.67
CA LYS A 10 38.87 2.36 -20.57
C LYS A 10 38.09 1.25 -19.86
N SER A 11 36.76 1.26 -19.95
CA SER A 11 35.90 0.26 -19.31
C SER A 11 36.38 -1.15 -19.69
N LYS A 12 36.79 -1.91 -18.68
CA LYS A 12 37.20 -3.31 -18.87
C LYS A 12 35.94 -4.14 -19.12
N ALA A 13 36.08 -5.25 -19.85
CA ALA A 13 35.01 -6.24 -20.02
C ALA A 13 34.56 -6.78 -18.64
N GLY A 14 33.28 -6.63 -18.30
CA GLY A 14 32.73 -6.93 -16.97
C GLY A 14 31.45 -6.12 -16.68
N TYR A 15 30.98 -6.14 -15.43
CA TYR A 15 29.75 -5.43 -15.01
C TYR A 15 29.87 -3.91 -15.25
N LEU A 16 31.02 -3.33 -14.96
CA LEU A 16 31.27 -1.89 -15.16
C LEU A 16 31.34 -1.45 -16.63
N SER A 17 31.18 -2.36 -17.60
CA SER A 17 31.15 -2.00 -19.02
C SER A 17 29.92 -1.14 -19.41
N GLU A 18 28.89 -1.13 -18.57
CA GLU A 18 27.69 -0.30 -18.75
C GLU A 18 27.87 1.15 -18.29
N TYR A 19 28.98 1.46 -17.62
CA TYR A 19 29.27 2.77 -17.03
C TYR A 19 30.55 3.38 -17.60
N THR A 20 30.55 4.70 -17.77
CA THR A 20 31.74 5.47 -18.14
C THR A 20 32.35 6.05 -16.88
N LEU A 21 33.45 5.46 -16.40
CA LEU A 21 34.15 5.88 -15.18
C LEU A 21 35.05 7.09 -15.44
N ASP A 22 35.15 7.98 -14.45
CA ASP A 22 36.13 9.07 -14.47
C ASP A 22 37.57 8.55 -14.32
N ASP A 23 38.53 9.31 -14.85
CA ASP A 23 39.95 8.92 -14.89
C ASP A 23 40.60 8.84 -13.49
N LYS A 24 40.02 9.50 -12.49
CA LYS A 24 40.53 9.56 -11.12
C LYS A 24 39.50 9.04 -10.13
N TYR A 25 39.95 8.16 -9.24
CA TYR A 25 39.22 7.84 -8.02
C TYR A 25 38.93 9.10 -7.22
N LEU A 26 37.70 9.21 -6.73
CA LEU A 26 37.40 10.11 -5.62
C LEU A 26 38.06 9.55 -4.34
N LEU A 27 37.92 8.25 -4.12
CA LEU A 27 38.55 7.53 -3.01
C LEU A 27 39.10 6.17 -3.49
N ARG A 28 40.34 5.85 -3.14
CA ARG A 28 40.94 4.54 -3.51
C ARG A 28 40.44 3.44 -2.57
N PRO A 29 40.22 2.21 -3.08
CA PRO A 29 39.88 1.07 -2.23
C PRO A 29 41.03 0.72 -1.28
N ASP A 30 40.70 0.37 -0.04
CA ASP A 30 41.64 -0.15 0.96
C ASP A 30 41.18 -1.51 1.46
N ARG A 31 41.81 -2.54 0.92
CA ARG A 31 41.46 -3.93 1.23
C ARG A 31 41.79 -4.34 2.65
N LYS A 32 42.83 -3.78 3.28
CA LYS A 32 43.21 -4.12 4.66
C LYS A 32 42.17 -3.64 5.67
N LEU A 33 41.51 -2.53 5.35
CA LEU A 33 40.46 -1.92 6.17
C LEU A 33 39.04 -2.28 5.71
N GLY A 34 38.90 -3.12 4.68
CA GLY A 34 37.61 -3.46 4.08
C GLY A 34 36.88 -2.27 3.42
N ARG A 35 37.60 -1.19 3.09
CA ARG A 35 37.03 0.07 2.60
C ARG A 35 36.87 0.05 1.08
N ALA A 36 35.67 0.38 0.61
CA ALA A 36 35.37 0.50 -0.81
C ALA A 36 36.16 1.63 -1.49
N GLY A 37 36.47 1.45 -2.76
CA GLY A 37 36.84 2.57 -3.63
C GLY A 37 35.58 3.31 -4.07
N ILE A 38 35.67 4.63 -4.25
CA ILE A 38 34.58 5.46 -4.79
C ILE A 38 35.07 6.12 -6.07
N ASP A 39 34.33 5.87 -7.15
CA ASP A 39 34.53 6.50 -8.46
C ASP A 39 33.27 7.30 -8.83
N ALA A 40 33.44 8.45 -9.48
CA ALA A 40 32.37 9.09 -10.23
C ALA A 40 32.24 8.40 -11.59
N ALA A 41 31.01 8.21 -12.05
CA ALA A 41 30.73 7.59 -13.34
C ALA A 41 29.47 8.13 -13.98
N ARG A 42 29.25 7.79 -15.26
CA ARG A 42 28.04 8.11 -16.01
C ARG A 42 27.40 6.86 -16.60
N THR A 43 26.07 6.79 -16.53
CA THR A 43 25.28 5.75 -17.23
C THR A 43 25.27 5.99 -18.74
N ARG A 44 24.74 5.02 -19.51
CA ARG A 44 24.54 5.19 -20.97
C ARG A 44 23.67 6.41 -21.33
N ASP A 45 22.72 6.74 -20.46
CA ASP A 45 21.84 7.90 -20.61
C ASP A 45 22.46 9.20 -20.07
N SER A 46 23.78 9.20 -19.82
CA SER A 46 24.55 10.35 -19.31
C SER A 46 24.12 10.84 -17.92
N ARG A 47 23.47 10.01 -17.10
CA ARG A 47 23.19 10.33 -15.69
C ARG A 47 24.43 10.12 -14.84
N GLU A 48 24.73 11.04 -13.93
CA GLU A 48 25.87 10.93 -13.01
C GLU A 48 25.53 9.95 -11.88
N VAL A 49 26.48 9.07 -11.56
CA VAL A 49 26.37 8.05 -10.51
C VAL A 49 27.68 7.91 -9.74
N LEU A 50 27.60 7.42 -8.51
CA LEU A 50 28.77 7.02 -7.71
C LEU A 50 28.88 5.50 -7.72
N VAL A 51 30.07 5.00 -8.03
CA VAL A 51 30.35 3.55 -8.02
C VAL A 51 31.23 3.23 -6.83
N LYS A 52 30.69 2.44 -5.89
CA LYS A 52 31.47 1.81 -4.83
C LYS A 52 32.02 0.47 -5.33
N THR A 53 33.33 0.25 -5.18
CA THR A 53 34.03 -0.94 -5.69
C THR A 53 34.80 -1.67 -4.58
N TRP A 54 34.58 -2.98 -4.47
CA TRP A 54 35.37 -3.91 -3.65
C TRP A 54 36.12 -4.89 -4.55
N PRO A 55 37.46 -4.81 -4.64
CA PRO A 55 38.22 -5.63 -5.58
C PRO A 55 38.39 -7.09 -5.12
N ARG A 56 38.25 -8.05 -6.05
CA ARG A 56 38.44 -9.49 -5.81
C ARG A 56 39.90 -9.91 -5.64
N THR A 57 40.12 -10.94 -4.84
CA THR A 57 41.34 -11.75 -4.68
C THR A 57 41.62 -12.73 -5.81
N LYS A 58 42.57 -12.46 -6.72
CA LYS A 58 43.09 -13.51 -7.61
C LYS A 58 43.60 -14.71 -6.81
N GLY A 59 42.91 -15.85 -6.93
CA GLY A 59 43.27 -17.11 -6.28
C GLY A 59 42.85 -17.23 -4.81
N ALA A 60 42.05 -16.31 -4.28
CA ALA A 60 41.46 -16.42 -2.94
C ALA A 60 39.98 -16.79 -3.06
N ASP A 61 39.46 -17.48 -2.04
CA ASP A 61 38.03 -17.67 -1.87
C ASP A 61 37.41 -16.38 -1.31
N ASP A 62 36.52 -15.77 -2.09
CA ASP A 62 35.84 -14.52 -1.74
C ASP A 62 34.35 -14.80 -1.36
N GLN A 63 33.99 -16.03 -0.98
CA GLN A 63 32.61 -16.42 -0.64
C GLN A 63 32.05 -15.62 0.55
N ASP A 64 32.83 -15.41 1.60
CA ASP A 64 32.42 -14.57 2.75
C ASP A 64 32.15 -13.12 2.33
N LEU A 65 33.03 -12.57 1.48
CA LEU A 65 32.90 -11.22 0.93
C LEU A 65 31.61 -11.10 0.10
N GLU A 66 31.26 -12.13 -0.66
CA GLU A 66 30.03 -12.18 -1.45
C GLU A 66 28.78 -12.23 -0.57
N VAL A 67 28.77 -13.04 0.49
CA VAL A 67 27.64 -13.14 1.44
C VAL A 67 27.40 -11.80 2.12
N ILE A 68 28.46 -11.12 2.58
CA ILE A 68 28.34 -9.81 3.22
C ILE A 68 27.88 -8.74 2.21
N TRP A 69 28.39 -8.75 0.98
CA TRP A 69 27.92 -7.85 -0.08
C TRP A 69 26.43 -8.01 -0.37
N ARG A 70 25.94 -9.25 -0.45
CA ARG A 70 24.50 -9.50 -0.62
C ARG A 70 23.68 -9.06 0.59
N SER A 71 24.19 -9.26 1.81
CA SER A 71 23.55 -8.74 3.02
C SER A 71 23.40 -7.21 2.97
N GLU A 72 24.42 -6.51 2.48
CA GLU A 72 24.39 -5.05 2.31
C GLU A 72 23.33 -4.62 1.28
N ILE A 73 23.30 -5.26 0.12
CA ILE A 73 22.27 -5.03 -0.91
C ILE A 73 20.87 -5.16 -0.30
N ARG A 74 20.61 -6.29 0.38
CA ARG A 74 19.30 -6.56 1.00
C ARG A 74 18.92 -5.49 2.01
N GLN A 75 19.85 -5.05 2.86
CA GLN A 75 19.58 -4.02 3.86
C GLN A 75 19.34 -2.64 3.21
N LEU A 76 20.06 -2.28 2.14
CA LEU A 76 19.81 -1.04 1.38
C LEU A 76 18.46 -1.06 0.66
N GLN A 77 18.09 -2.21 0.10
CA GLN A 77 16.77 -2.41 -0.51
C GLN A 77 15.66 -2.31 0.53
N ARG A 78 15.81 -2.94 1.70
CA ARG A 78 14.88 -2.77 2.84
C ARG A 78 14.74 -1.31 3.26
N LEU A 79 15.86 -0.61 3.39
CA LEU A 79 15.88 0.81 3.75
C LEU A 79 15.10 1.66 2.75
N SER A 80 15.14 1.32 1.45
CA SER A 80 14.43 2.05 0.41
C SER A 80 12.89 2.00 0.52
N ALA A 81 12.36 1.00 1.25
CA ALA A 81 10.92 0.91 1.56
C ALA A 81 10.54 1.66 2.84
N VAL A 82 11.48 2.26 3.57
CA VAL A 82 11.11 3.10 4.71
C VAL A 82 10.63 4.46 4.20
N PRO A 83 9.51 5.00 4.71
CA PRO A 83 9.06 6.34 4.35
C PRO A 83 10.17 7.39 4.54
N ARG A 84 10.32 8.30 3.58
CA ARG A 84 11.33 9.36 3.51
C ARG A 84 12.78 8.88 3.35
N ALA A 85 13.02 7.60 3.08
CA ALA A 85 14.38 7.10 2.89
C ALA A 85 15.11 7.78 1.71
N ASP A 86 14.41 8.15 0.65
CA ASP A 86 15.00 8.86 -0.50
C ASP A 86 15.39 10.31 -0.22
N GLU A 87 14.81 10.92 0.83
CA GLU A 87 15.26 12.22 1.35
C GLU A 87 16.55 12.07 2.16
N LEU A 88 16.73 10.98 2.90
CA LEU A 88 17.78 10.85 3.91
C LEU A 88 18.99 10.04 3.43
N PHE A 89 18.80 9.16 2.45
CA PHE A 89 19.82 8.27 1.92
C PHE A 89 20.01 8.44 0.42
N VAL A 90 21.22 8.19 -0.04
CA VAL A 90 21.54 8.13 -1.47
C VAL A 90 21.02 6.79 -2.02
N PRO A 91 20.05 6.79 -2.95
CA PRO A 91 19.44 5.56 -3.43
C PRO A 91 20.44 4.71 -4.22
N MET A 92 20.39 3.40 -3.98
CA MET A 92 21.02 2.41 -4.85
C MET A 92 20.20 2.29 -6.14
N VAL A 93 20.89 2.26 -7.28
CA VAL A 93 20.29 2.11 -8.62
C VAL A 93 20.81 0.90 -9.37
N GLY A 94 21.83 0.23 -8.83
CA GLY A 94 22.33 -1.02 -9.38
C GLY A 94 23.35 -1.66 -8.48
N SER A 95 23.49 -2.97 -8.62
CA SER A 95 24.52 -3.77 -7.97
C SER A 95 24.98 -4.85 -8.93
N GLY A 96 26.24 -5.25 -8.82
CA GLY A 96 26.74 -6.35 -9.62
C GLY A 96 28.08 -6.88 -9.12
N LYS A 97 28.46 -8.03 -9.65
CA LYS A 97 29.75 -8.67 -9.39
C LYS A 97 30.31 -9.22 -10.68
N ASP A 98 31.63 -9.24 -10.79
CA ASP A 98 32.33 -9.94 -11.86
C ASP A 98 33.66 -10.52 -11.34
N LYS A 99 34.56 -10.89 -12.26
CA LYS A 99 35.88 -11.46 -11.93
C LYS A 99 36.84 -10.47 -11.25
N ASP A 100 36.60 -9.16 -11.40
CA ASP A 100 37.47 -8.10 -10.92
C ASP A 100 36.98 -7.52 -9.57
N GLY A 101 35.69 -7.60 -9.26
CA GLY A 101 35.16 -7.05 -8.00
C GLY A 101 33.67 -7.26 -7.75
N PHE A 102 33.22 -6.67 -6.65
CA PHE A 102 31.82 -6.42 -6.29
C PHE A 102 31.54 -4.92 -6.36
N TYR A 103 30.35 -4.54 -6.79
CA TYR A 103 30.01 -3.18 -7.15
C TYR A 103 28.64 -2.78 -6.59
N LEU A 104 28.54 -1.54 -6.11
CA LEU A 104 27.27 -0.85 -5.83
C LEU A 104 27.26 0.48 -6.58
N VAL A 105 26.14 0.80 -7.20
CA VAL A 105 25.93 2.04 -7.97
C VAL A 105 24.87 2.86 -7.27
N LEU A 106 25.24 4.07 -6.87
CA LEU A 106 24.41 5.01 -6.14
C LEU A 106 24.08 6.22 -7.03
N ASP A 107 22.86 6.73 -6.93
CA ASP A 107 22.45 7.95 -7.63
C ASP A 107 22.54 9.16 -6.69
N PRO A 108 23.61 9.97 -6.79
CA PRO A 108 23.78 11.15 -5.95
C PRO A 108 22.88 12.32 -6.38
N GLY A 109 22.11 12.21 -7.47
CA GLY A 109 21.40 13.33 -8.08
C GLY A 109 22.37 14.44 -8.48
N GLN A 110 22.17 15.64 -7.95
CA GLN A 110 23.06 16.79 -8.17
C GLN A 110 24.19 16.90 -7.13
N GLY A 111 24.30 15.93 -6.21
CA GLY A 111 25.25 15.97 -5.10
C GLY A 111 26.60 15.33 -5.39
N THR A 112 27.57 15.61 -4.53
CA THR A 112 28.89 14.95 -4.49
C THR A 112 29.23 14.60 -3.03
N PRO A 113 30.15 13.66 -2.74
CA PRO A 113 30.62 13.44 -1.38
C PRO A 113 31.16 14.73 -0.74
N LEU A 114 30.78 14.99 0.51
CA LEU A 114 31.09 16.22 1.25
C LEU A 114 32.60 16.45 1.38
N GLU A 115 33.40 15.38 1.48
CA GLU A 115 34.88 15.49 1.48
C GLU A 115 35.42 16.21 0.23
N VAL A 116 34.81 15.99 -0.94
CA VAL A 116 35.22 16.66 -2.19
C VAL A 116 35.04 18.18 -2.06
N LEU A 117 34.01 18.63 -1.35
CA LEU A 117 33.70 20.04 -1.12
C LEU A 117 34.56 20.64 0.01
N LEU A 118 34.86 19.86 1.05
CA LEU A 118 35.73 20.28 2.15
C LEU A 118 37.20 20.43 1.71
N SER A 119 37.66 19.56 0.81
CA SER A 119 39.02 19.55 0.27
C SER A 119 39.21 20.44 -0.96
N ALA A 120 38.14 21.04 -1.49
CA ALA A 120 38.19 21.94 -2.63
C ALA A 120 39.05 23.18 -2.33
N SER A 121 39.86 23.60 -3.32
CA SER A 121 40.73 24.78 -3.20
C SER A 121 39.96 26.08 -2.93
N ARG A 122 38.72 26.15 -3.41
CA ARG A 122 37.76 27.22 -3.11
C ARG A 122 36.53 26.59 -2.44
N LYS A 123 36.39 26.81 -1.14
CA LYS A 123 35.22 26.36 -0.37
C LYS A 123 33.95 27.03 -0.91
N SER A 124 32.82 26.30 -0.85
CA SER A 124 31.50 26.88 -1.14
C SER A 124 31.20 28.04 -0.18
N SER A 125 30.32 28.96 -0.60
CA SER A 125 29.91 30.10 0.24
C SER A 125 29.40 29.64 1.61
N LEU A 126 28.61 28.55 1.64
CA LEU A 126 28.04 28.01 2.87
C LEU A 126 29.12 27.53 3.86
N LEU A 127 30.07 26.71 3.41
CA LEU A 127 31.14 26.17 4.26
C LEU A 127 32.19 27.24 4.64
N ALA A 128 32.46 28.19 3.73
CA ALA A 128 33.34 29.33 4.02
C ALA A 128 32.75 30.28 5.07
N GLN A 129 31.41 30.32 5.19
CA GLN A 129 30.66 31.19 6.09
C GLN A 129 30.00 30.43 7.24
N ALA A 130 30.48 29.22 7.61
CA ALA A 130 29.89 28.37 8.65
C ALA A 130 29.69 29.03 10.03
N ARG A 131 30.39 30.14 10.28
CA ARG A 131 30.28 30.95 11.51
C ARG A 131 29.16 32.01 11.46
N GLN A 132 28.60 32.31 10.29
CA GLN A 132 27.52 33.29 10.14
C GLN A 132 26.16 32.66 10.51
N PRO A 133 25.26 33.36 11.24
CA PRO A 133 24.00 32.78 11.72
C PRO A 133 23.15 32.10 10.63
N ARG A 134 22.99 32.72 9.45
CA ARG A 134 22.19 32.14 8.35
C ARG A 134 22.77 30.83 7.82
N SER A 135 24.08 30.83 7.52
CA SER A 135 24.81 29.64 7.07
C SER A 135 24.79 28.55 8.14
N ARG A 136 24.98 28.93 9.40
CA ARG A 136 24.98 28.03 10.55
C ARG A 136 23.61 27.38 10.77
N ARG A 137 22.51 28.13 10.60
CA ARG A 137 21.13 27.60 10.63
C ARG A 137 20.94 26.51 9.58
N LEU A 138 21.38 26.75 8.35
CA LEU A 138 21.27 25.80 7.25
C LEU A 138 22.15 24.56 7.47
N LEU A 139 23.36 24.72 8.03
CA LEU A 139 24.22 23.61 8.41
C LEU A 139 23.60 22.75 9.52
N TRP A 140 22.98 23.36 10.55
CA TRP A 140 22.25 22.61 11.57
C TRP A 140 21.02 21.90 11.02
N ALA A 141 20.27 22.53 10.10
CA ALA A 141 19.17 21.88 9.40
C ALA A 141 19.64 20.66 8.58
N ASN A 142 20.83 20.75 7.96
CA ASN A 142 21.48 19.64 7.29
C ASN A 142 21.95 18.54 8.25
N LEU A 143 22.52 18.90 9.41
CA LEU A 143 22.87 17.95 10.47
C LEU A 143 21.65 17.23 11.04
N LEU A 144 20.51 17.93 11.17
CA LEU A 144 19.24 17.33 11.57
C LEU A 144 18.79 16.22 10.62
N ARG A 145 18.99 16.39 9.30
CA ARG A 145 18.74 15.33 8.31
C ARG A 145 19.60 14.11 8.57
N LEU A 146 20.90 14.29 8.87
CA LEU A 146 21.78 13.17 9.21
C LEU A 146 21.34 12.46 10.50
N VAL A 147 20.90 13.20 11.51
CA VAL A 147 20.35 12.62 12.75
C VAL A 147 19.11 11.77 12.45
N HIS A 148 18.18 12.30 11.65
CA HIS A 148 17.02 11.52 11.23
C HIS A 148 17.41 10.26 10.45
N GLY A 149 18.42 10.34 9.58
CA GLY A 149 18.95 9.17 8.87
C GLY A 149 19.54 8.12 9.83
N VAL A 150 20.40 8.54 10.77
CA VAL A 150 20.99 7.63 11.76
C VAL A 150 19.93 6.98 12.64
N GLU A 151 18.96 7.76 13.11
CA GLU A 151 17.84 7.25 13.91
C GLU A 151 16.99 6.25 13.12
N LEU A 152 16.76 6.49 11.83
CA LEU A 152 16.07 5.56 10.95
C LEU A 152 16.81 4.22 10.82
N LEU A 153 18.14 4.23 10.76
CA LEU A 153 18.93 2.99 10.78
C LEU A 153 18.81 2.29 12.13
N HIS A 154 18.91 3.04 13.23
CA HIS A 154 18.87 2.48 14.59
C HIS A 154 17.50 1.87 14.90
N SER A 155 16.40 2.49 14.45
CA SER A 155 15.04 1.95 14.61
C SER A 155 14.85 0.63 13.86
N GLN A 156 15.59 0.43 12.77
CA GLN A 156 15.65 -0.82 12.00
C GLN A 156 16.74 -1.79 12.52
N GLY A 157 17.31 -1.53 13.70
CA GLY A 157 18.33 -2.37 14.33
C GLY A 157 19.69 -2.35 13.63
N SER A 158 19.93 -1.38 12.74
CA SER A 158 21.13 -1.25 11.93
C SER A 158 22.03 -0.11 12.43
N ILE A 159 23.33 -0.24 12.25
CA ILE A 159 24.34 0.79 12.58
C ILE A 159 25.05 1.24 11.32
N HIS A 160 25.38 2.53 11.23
CA HIS A 160 26.07 3.09 10.06
C HIS A 160 27.56 2.73 10.01
N ARG A 161 28.22 2.59 11.17
CA ARG A 161 29.63 2.16 11.37
C ARG A 161 30.73 3.08 10.84
N ASN A 162 30.41 3.99 9.92
CA ASN A 162 31.38 4.88 9.30
C ASN A 162 30.77 6.23 8.88
N ILE A 163 30.33 7.03 9.85
CA ILE A 163 29.82 8.38 9.60
C ILE A 163 31.02 9.31 9.46
N ASP A 164 31.31 9.77 8.24
CA ASP A 164 32.42 10.65 7.92
C ASP A 164 32.07 11.56 6.71
N PRO A 165 32.93 12.50 6.29
CA PRO A 165 32.61 13.35 5.14
C PRO A 165 32.51 12.62 3.78
N TRP A 166 33.02 11.38 3.65
CA TRP A 166 32.80 10.58 2.44
C TRP A 166 31.43 9.93 2.41
N SER A 167 30.84 9.66 3.59
CA SER A 167 29.52 9.05 3.70
C SER A 167 28.37 10.05 3.57
N VAL A 168 28.64 11.35 3.44
CA VAL A 168 27.61 12.39 3.23
C VAL A 168 27.68 12.91 1.80
N VAL A 169 26.54 12.94 1.11
CA VAL A 169 26.39 13.51 -0.24
C VAL A 169 25.51 14.76 -0.16
N THR A 170 25.92 15.82 -0.85
CA THR A 170 25.23 17.13 -0.85
C THR A 170 25.60 17.91 -2.12
N ALA A 171 24.69 18.74 -2.60
CA ALA A 171 24.93 19.77 -3.62
C ALA A 171 25.28 21.14 -2.99
N LEU A 172 25.10 21.29 -1.66
CA LEU A 172 25.26 22.53 -0.90
C LEU A 172 24.44 23.70 -1.48
N GLY A 173 23.15 23.43 -1.74
CA GLY A 173 22.19 24.44 -2.15
C GLY A 173 21.74 25.38 -1.02
N GLU A 174 20.69 26.16 -1.27
CA GLU A 174 20.09 27.05 -0.27
C GLU A 174 19.11 26.32 0.67
N GLU A 175 18.70 25.10 0.31
CA GLU A 175 17.86 24.22 1.11
C GLU A 175 18.67 23.05 1.71
N PRO A 176 18.25 22.50 2.87
CA PRO A 176 18.91 21.34 3.47
C PRO A 176 18.80 20.11 2.57
N ASP A 177 19.93 19.52 2.18
CA ASP A 177 20.02 18.43 1.19
C ASP A 177 20.98 17.29 1.57
N PHE A 178 21.53 17.29 2.79
CA PHE A 178 22.44 16.25 3.26
C PHE A 178 21.76 14.87 3.22
N ARG A 179 22.45 13.91 2.60
CA ARG A 179 22.07 12.51 2.50
C ARG A 179 23.22 11.60 2.88
N LEU A 180 22.92 10.51 3.58
CA LEU A 180 23.88 9.45 3.87
C LEU A 180 24.00 8.50 2.69
N THR A 181 25.22 8.16 2.28
CA THR A 181 25.40 6.95 1.46
C THR A 181 25.11 5.72 2.32
N GLY A 182 24.81 4.57 1.70
CA GLY A 182 24.55 3.31 2.42
C GLY A 182 25.55 3.03 3.56
N PHE A 183 25.09 2.35 4.61
CA PHE A 183 25.88 2.08 5.81
C PHE A 183 27.08 1.18 5.46
N GLU A 184 28.28 1.56 5.91
CA GLU A 184 29.49 0.92 5.43
C GLU A 184 29.71 -0.42 6.13
N TRP A 185 29.58 -1.51 5.37
CA TRP A 185 29.97 -2.90 5.63
C TRP A 185 30.45 -3.27 7.05
N SER A 186 29.91 -4.38 7.56
CA SER A 186 30.40 -5.09 8.74
C SER A 186 31.80 -5.71 8.63
N MET A 187 32.47 -5.55 7.49
CA MET A 187 33.76 -6.16 7.13
C MET A 187 35.00 -5.62 7.83
N ARG A 188 34.86 -4.71 8.80
CA ARG A 188 35.97 -4.42 9.73
C ARG A 188 36.12 -5.57 10.73
N ILE A 189 36.34 -6.78 10.23
CA ILE A 189 36.96 -7.84 10.99
C ILE A 189 38.40 -7.34 11.18
N VAL A 190 38.70 -6.85 12.39
CA VAL A 190 40.10 -6.71 12.81
C VAL A 190 40.70 -8.09 12.61
N ALA A 191 41.64 -8.22 11.68
CA ALA A 191 42.31 -9.47 11.40
C ALA A 191 42.79 -10.06 12.74
N ILE A 192 42.10 -11.10 13.22
CA ILE A 192 42.66 -11.99 14.21
C ILE A 192 43.69 -12.78 13.42
N ASP A 193 44.92 -12.30 13.43
CA ASP A 193 46.06 -13.03 12.91
C ASP A 193 46.18 -14.29 13.78
N THR A 194 45.61 -15.41 13.32
CA THR A 194 45.62 -16.70 14.03
C THR A 194 46.96 -17.43 13.90
N ASN A 195 47.95 -16.82 13.25
CA ASN A 195 49.31 -17.36 13.14
C ASN A 195 50.27 -16.69 14.12
N ASP A 196 50.08 -16.97 15.42
CA ASP A 196 51.19 -17.30 16.31
C ASP A 196 50.64 -17.71 17.68
N GLY A 197 51.09 -18.86 18.18
CA GLY A 197 50.70 -19.46 19.46
C GLY A 197 51.16 -18.69 20.72
N LYS A 198 51.15 -17.36 20.68
CA LYS A 198 51.33 -16.51 21.86
C LYS A 198 49.96 -16.04 22.32
N LYS A 199 49.63 -16.32 23.60
CA LYS A 199 48.46 -15.76 24.29
C LYS A 199 48.32 -14.27 23.94
N VAL A 200 47.30 -13.97 23.15
CA VAL A 200 46.98 -12.62 22.71
C VAL A 200 46.53 -11.86 23.96
N LYS A 201 47.32 -10.86 24.38
CA LYS A 201 46.77 -9.77 25.19
C LYS A 201 45.90 -8.94 24.26
N ALA A 202 44.66 -8.68 24.67
CA ALA A 202 43.71 -7.84 23.94
C ALA A 202 44.40 -6.55 23.43
N PRO A 203 44.18 -6.16 22.15
CA PRO A 203 44.74 -4.93 21.61
C PRO A 203 44.20 -3.71 22.36
N ARG A 204 45.05 -2.70 22.58
CA ARG A 204 44.73 -1.50 23.39
C ARG A 204 43.75 -0.52 22.75
N GLU A 205 43.31 -0.75 21.51
CA GLU A 205 42.29 0.07 20.84
C GLU A 205 41.37 -0.82 19.97
N GLU A 206 40.45 -1.53 20.61
CA GLU A 206 39.30 -2.12 19.91
C GLU A 206 38.31 -1.02 19.51
N LYS A 207 38.10 -0.80 18.21
CA LYS A 207 36.97 -0.01 17.72
C LYS A 207 35.69 -0.85 17.91
N THR A 208 35.07 -0.75 19.08
CA THR A 208 33.72 -1.27 19.32
C THR A 208 32.70 -0.44 18.55
N PHE A 209 31.88 -1.10 17.73
CA PHE A 209 30.77 -0.46 17.00
C PHE A 209 29.48 -0.60 17.79
N SER A 210 28.72 0.49 17.92
CA SER A 210 27.45 0.53 18.66
C SER A 210 26.62 1.73 18.21
N PHE A 211 25.33 1.78 18.57
CA PHE A 211 24.48 2.97 18.34
C PHE A 211 25.12 4.24 18.92
N ALA A 212 25.68 4.13 20.13
CA ALA A 212 26.41 5.24 20.75
C ALA A 212 27.63 5.69 19.92
N ARG A 213 28.31 4.76 19.22
CA ARG A 213 29.45 5.10 18.37
C ARG A 213 29.04 5.92 17.16
N ASP A 214 27.93 5.58 16.49
CA ASP A 214 27.40 6.37 15.37
C ASP A 214 27.13 7.82 15.81
N TRP A 215 26.53 8.03 17.00
CA TRP A 215 26.33 9.37 17.54
C TRP A 215 27.64 10.12 17.80
N ARG A 216 28.69 9.44 18.27
CA ARG A 216 30.03 10.04 18.43
C ARG A 216 30.65 10.45 17.09
N ASP A 217 30.56 9.57 16.10
CA ASP A 217 31.12 9.82 14.76
C ASP A 217 30.36 10.98 14.08
N LEU A 218 29.04 11.06 14.25
CA LEU A 218 28.23 12.21 13.82
C LEU A 218 28.61 13.50 14.56
N ALA A 219 28.92 13.46 15.86
CA ALA A 219 29.38 14.62 16.60
C ALA A 219 30.74 15.13 16.09
N HIS A 220 31.65 14.23 15.75
CA HIS A 220 32.92 14.58 15.12
C HIS A 220 32.71 15.24 13.76
N LEU A 221 31.84 14.68 12.93
CA LEU A 221 31.47 15.24 11.63
C LEU A 221 30.83 16.63 11.78
N ALA A 222 29.92 16.80 12.73
CA ALA A 222 29.29 18.08 13.03
C ALA A 222 30.31 19.14 13.46
N ALA A 223 31.28 18.78 14.30
CA ALA A 223 32.35 19.69 14.70
C ALA A 223 33.20 20.17 13.50
N ILE A 224 33.48 19.28 12.52
CA ILE A 224 34.18 19.64 11.28
C ILE A 224 33.35 20.61 10.44
N ILE A 225 32.07 20.32 10.23
CA ILE A 225 31.17 21.14 9.41
C ILE A 225 30.94 22.53 10.01
N LEU A 226 30.81 22.60 11.34
CA LEU A 226 30.51 23.83 12.10
C LEU A 226 31.76 24.64 12.47
N ASP A 227 32.95 24.17 12.04
CA ASP A 227 34.25 24.77 12.33
C ASP A 227 34.52 24.89 13.86
N ILE A 228 34.20 23.83 14.61
CA ILE A 228 34.45 23.72 16.05
C ILE A 228 35.68 22.82 16.29
N PRO A 229 36.72 23.30 16.98
CA PRO A 229 37.94 22.52 17.19
C PRO A 229 37.72 21.34 18.14
N LEU A 230 38.14 20.14 17.74
CA LEU A 230 37.94 18.90 18.50
C LEU A 230 38.71 18.84 19.82
N ALA A 231 39.94 19.38 19.87
CA ALA A 231 40.75 19.31 21.09
C ALA A 231 40.12 20.09 22.27
N PRO A 232 39.68 21.35 22.11
CA PRO A 232 38.92 22.06 23.15
C PRO A 232 37.56 21.45 23.46
N LEU A 233 36.89 20.86 22.46
CA LEU A 233 35.60 20.21 22.64
C LEU A 233 35.69 19.01 23.60
N ASN A 234 36.76 18.21 23.46
CA ASN A 234 37.02 17.02 24.27
C ASN A 234 37.56 17.33 25.69
N ASP A 235 37.99 18.56 25.96
CA ASP A 235 38.49 18.95 27.29
C ASP A 235 37.35 19.49 28.17
N LEU A 236 36.86 18.66 29.09
CA LEU A 236 35.83 19.02 30.07
C LEU A 236 36.25 20.14 31.03
N LYS A 237 37.55 20.48 31.14
CA LYS A 237 38.01 21.63 31.93
C LYS A 237 37.66 22.96 31.27
N ILE A 238 37.41 22.96 29.97
CA ILE A 238 37.00 24.15 29.22
C ILE A 238 35.48 24.27 29.31
N VAL A 239 34.99 25.40 29.84
CA VAL A 239 33.56 25.70 29.91
C VAL A 239 32.98 25.75 28.48
N ALA A 240 31.76 25.23 28.29
CA ALA A 240 31.14 25.09 26.96
C ALA A 240 31.16 26.38 26.13
N SER A 241 30.94 27.54 26.75
CA SER A 241 30.98 28.87 26.10
C SER A 241 32.36 29.34 25.65
N ARG A 242 33.44 28.63 26.01
CA ARG A 242 34.84 28.95 25.65
C ARG A 242 35.47 27.94 24.69
N VAL A 243 34.72 26.93 24.23
CA VAL A 243 35.23 25.92 23.29
C VAL A 243 35.47 26.52 21.90
N ALA A 244 34.58 27.40 21.45
CA ALA A 244 34.76 28.22 20.25
C ALA A 244 33.95 29.53 20.40
N GLU A 245 34.52 30.68 20.03
CA GLU A 245 33.87 31.99 20.21
C GLU A 245 32.55 32.13 19.45
N HIS A 246 32.42 31.45 18.30
CA HIS A 246 31.23 31.50 17.46
C HIS A 246 30.20 30.40 17.76
N ALA A 247 30.49 29.49 18.70
CA ALA A 247 29.60 28.38 19.04
C ALA A 247 28.93 28.64 20.41
N PRO A 248 27.59 28.80 20.48
CA PRO A 248 26.90 28.95 21.75
C PRO A 248 27.03 27.70 22.61
N ALA A 249 26.87 27.86 23.92
CA ALA A 249 27.02 26.78 24.89
C ALA A 249 26.05 25.61 24.64
N SER A 250 24.85 25.88 24.12
CA SER A 250 23.86 24.85 23.77
C SER A 250 24.38 23.86 22.71
N GLU A 251 25.02 24.36 21.66
CA GLU A 251 25.65 23.55 20.61
C GLU A 251 26.77 22.67 21.17
N VAL A 252 27.68 23.27 21.94
CA VAL A 252 28.84 22.56 22.51
C VAL A 252 28.40 21.47 23.50
N ARG A 253 27.38 21.74 24.32
CA ARG A 253 26.81 20.74 25.24
C ARG A 253 26.17 19.58 24.51
N LEU A 254 25.43 19.84 23.43
CA LEU A 254 24.87 18.78 22.59
C LEU A 254 25.99 17.90 22.00
N LEU A 255 27.03 18.50 21.42
CA LEU A 255 28.16 17.74 20.88
C LEU A 255 28.88 16.92 21.96
N ARG A 256 29.07 17.47 23.18
CA ARG A 256 29.64 16.73 24.32
C ARG A 256 28.76 15.58 24.79
N ALA A 257 27.45 15.75 24.81
CA ALA A 257 26.50 14.69 25.12
C ALA A 257 26.58 13.56 24.08
N MET A 258 26.61 13.88 22.79
CA MET A 258 26.77 12.90 21.70
C MET A 258 28.13 12.17 21.76
N LEU A 259 29.19 12.86 22.18
CA LEU A 259 30.51 12.26 22.43
C LEU A 259 30.54 11.32 23.66
N GLY A 260 29.51 11.37 24.50
CA GLY A 260 29.45 10.66 25.79
C GLY A 260 30.32 11.28 26.88
N LEU A 261 30.65 12.58 26.75
CA LEU A 261 31.43 13.35 27.72
C LEU A 261 30.54 14.00 28.80
N GLU A 262 29.29 14.32 28.46
CA GLU A 262 28.24 14.75 29.40
C GLU A 262 27.25 13.59 29.63
N HIS A 263 26.86 13.37 30.90
CA HIS A 263 25.90 12.32 31.24
C HIS A 263 24.48 12.75 30.87
N VAL A 264 23.77 11.87 30.16
CA VAL A 264 22.36 12.02 29.80
C VAL A 264 21.68 10.70 30.12
N GLU A 265 20.48 10.73 30.73
CA GLU A 265 19.74 9.52 31.12
C GLU A 265 19.44 8.62 29.91
N ARG A 266 19.10 9.22 28.76
CA ARG A 266 18.82 8.53 27.51
C ARG A 266 19.25 9.40 26.32
N LEU A 267 20.23 8.92 25.56
CA LEU A 267 20.69 9.56 24.32
C LEU A 267 20.17 8.77 23.12
N ASP A 268 19.17 9.32 22.44
CA ASP A 268 18.58 8.78 21.22
C ASP A 268 18.34 9.91 20.19
N GLY A 269 17.91 9.54 18.99
CA GLY A 269 17.64 10.50 17.93
C GLY A 269 16.56 11.50 18.29
N GLU A 270 15.55 11.15 19.10
CA GLU A 270 14.52 12.08 19.56
C GLU A 270 15.12 13.20 20.43
N TYR A 271 15.96 12.84 21.40
CA TYR A 271 16.69 13.80 22.22
C TYR A 271 17.56 14.73 21.37
N ILE A 272 18.37 14.15 20.47
CA ILE A 272 19.31 14.91 19.64
C ILE A 272 18.53 15.83 18.68
N SER A 273 17.48 15.33 18.03
CA SER A 273 16.67 16.09 17.07
C SER A 273 15.98 17.27 17.74
N THR A 274 15.39 17.05 18.92
CA THR A 274 14.75 18.13 19.70
C THR A 274 15.76 19.21 20.08
N ARG A 275 16.98 18.83 20.48
CA ARG A 275 18.05 19.77 20.81
C ARG A 275 18.55 20.55 19.59
N ILE A 276 18.72 19.89 18.44
CA ILE A 276 19.08 20.56 17.20
C ILE A 276 17.97 21.52 16.76
N GLN A 277 16.69 21.13 16.86
CA GLN A 277 15.58 22.01 16.52
C GLN A 277 15.57 23.27 17.40
N SER A 278 15.79 23.12 18.71
CA SER A 278 15.96 24.27 19.61
C SER A 278 17.13 25.16 19.19
N ILE A 279 18.27 24.60 18.77
CA ILE A 279 19.40 25.39 18.26
C ILE A 279 19.02 26.13 16.96
N ILE A 280 18.31 25.47 16.05
CA ILE A 280 17.82 26.08 14.80
C ILE A 280 16.88 27.24 15.12
N ASP A 281 15.96 27.04 16.07
CA ASP A 281 14.98 28.05 16.49
C ASP A 281 15.65 29.22 17.21
N ASP A 282 16.65 28.96 18.06
CA ASP A 282 17.46 29.99 18.73
C ASP A 282 18.24 30.84 17.70
N ILE A 283 18.88 30.20 16.72
CA ILE A 283 19.57 30.90 15.64
C ILE A 283 18.57 31.66 14.77
N ALA A 284 17.40 31.08 14.50
CA ALA A 284 16.33 31.74 13.75
C ALA A 284 15.81 32.97 14.52
N ALA A 285 15.67 32.88 15.84
CA ALA A 285 15.30 33.99 16.72
C ALA A 285 16.41 35.04 16.82
N GLU A 286 17.69 34.67 16.77
CA GLU A 286 18.81 35.63 16.68
C GLU A 286 18.78 36.39 15.33
N VAL A 287 18.44 35.69 14.25
CA VAL A 287 18.26 36.26 12.92
C VAL A 287 17.01 37.13 12.84
N ALA A 288 15.90 36.72 13.47
CA ALA A 288 14.61 37.40 13.46
C ALA A 288 14.48 38.53 14.49
N GLY A 289 15.14 38.41 15.64
CA GLY A 289 15.23 39.42 16.70
C GLY A 289 16.03 40.67 16.31
N LYS A 290 16.56 40.68 15.08
CA LYS A 290 16.81 41.88 14.31
C LYS A 290 15.71 41.90 13.24
N ASP A 291 14.69 42.75 13.36
CA ASP A 291 13.62 42.89 12.36
C ASP A 291 14.24 43.08 10.96
N ALA A 292 14.39 41.97 10.25
CA ALA A 292 15.11 41.90 9.00
C ALA A 292 14.13 42.23 7.88
N ALA A 293 13.88 43.52 7.63
CA ALA A 293 12.94 43.94 6.60
C ALA A 293 13.37 43.49 5.18
N LEU A 294 12.43 43.01 4.37
CA LEU A 294 12.54 42.94 2.92
C LEU A 294 12.80 44.35 2.40
N CYS A 295 13.95 44.58 1.77
CA CYS A 295 14.25 45.90 1.24
C CYS A 295 13.88 45.98 -0.25
N LEU A 296 13.09 47.00 -0.61
CA LEU A 296 12.73 47.35 -1.98
C LEU A 296 13.39 48.68 -2.35
N ALA A 297 14.32 48.64 -3.29
CA ALA A 297 14.90 49.83 -3.88
C ALA A 297 13.90 50.48 -4.85
N VAL A 298 13.64 51.77 -4.66
CA VAL A 298 12.74 52.56 -5.53
C VAL A 298 13.52 53.65 -6.25
N ARG A 299 13.23 53.87 -7.52
CA ARG A 299 13.76 55.01 -8.27
C ARG A 299 12.74 56.14 -8.28
N LEU A 300 13.07 57.24 -7.60
CA LEU A 300 12.24 58.44 -7.48
C LEU A 300 13.03 59.67 -7.92
N GLY A 301 12.32 60.68 -8.43
CA GLY A 301 12.85 61.96 -8.89
C GLY A 301 12.62 62.23 -10.37
N THR A 302 13.21 63.30 -10.88
CA THR A 302 13.06 63.76 -12.27
C THR A 302 13.50 62.69 -13.28
N GLY A 303 12.59 62.35 -14.20
CA GLY A 303 12.80 61.30 -15.22
C GLY A 303 12.51 59.87 -14.75
N SER A 304 11.95 59.67 -13.55
CA SER A 304 11.44 58.36 -13.11
C SER A 304 9.99 58.14 -13.56
N ALA A 305 9.74 57.02 -14.23
CA ALA A 305 8.38 56.60 -14.60
C ALA A 305 7.48 56.36 -13.39
N LEU A 306 8.04 55.88 -12.27
CA LEU A 306 7.33 55.71 -11.00
C LEU A 306 6.86 57.06 -10.43
N SER A 307 7.71 58.09 -10.46
CA SER A 307 7.36 59.43 -9.96
C SER A 307 6.27 60.11 -10.78
N GLU A 308 6.31 59.96 -12.11
CA GLU A 308 5.24 60.45 -13.00
C GLU A 308 3.91 59.73 -12.75
N ALA A 309 3.98 58.41 -12.52
CA ALA A 309 2.79 57.62 -12.24
C ALA A 309 2.18 57.94 -10.86
N ILE A 310 2.99 58.15 -9.82
CA ILE A 310 2.52 58.59 -8.51
C ILE A 310 1.85 59.95 -8.61
N ARG A 311 2.46 60.93 -9.30
CA ARG A 311 1.86 62.25 -9.52
C ARG A 311 0.50 62.15 -10.21
N LYS A 312 0.37 61.28 -11.21
CA LYS A 312 -0.90 61.04 -11.91
C LYS A 312 -1.93 60.36 -10.98
N ALA A 313 -1.52 59.35 -10.21
CA ALA A 313 -2.39 58.62 -9.27
C ALA A 313 -2.81 59.46 -8.05
N SER A 314 -2.04 60.50 -7.72
CA SER A 314 -2.36 61.51 -6.70
C SER A 314 -3.08 62.73 -7.27
N GLN A 315 -3.59 62.69 -8.51
CA GLN A 315 -4.27 63.82 -9.17
C GLN A 315 -3.44 65.13 -9.19
N ASN A 316 -2.12 65.02 -9.34
CA ASN A 316 -1.14 66.10 -9.28
C ASN A 316 -0.93 66.77 -7.91
N GLU A 317 -1.40 66.19 -6.81
CA GLU A 317 -1.14 66.70 -5.45
C GLU A 317 0.31 66.50 -4.99
N ILE A 318 0.99 65.44 -5.46
CA ILE A 318 2.37 65.09 -5.08
C ILE A 318 3.29 65.42 -6.26
N GLU A 319 4.22 66.35 -6.04
CA GLU A 319 5.20 66.77 -7.05
C GLU A 319 6.36 65.78 -7.21
N ILE A 320 6.91 65.68 -8.43
CA ILE A 320 7.96 64.69 -8.80
C ILE A 320 9.25 64.86 -7.98
N VAL A 321 9.50 66.07 -7.46
CA VAL A 321 10.70 66.39 -6.66
C VAL A 321 10.53 66.09 -5.16
N ASP A 322 9.31 65.82 -4.68
CA ASP A 322 9.04 65.51 -3.28
C ASP A 322 9.08 64.00 -3.03
N ASP A 323 10.30 63.47 -2.86
CA ASP A 323 10.52 62.04 -2.62
C ASP A 323 9.87 61.54 -1.32
N LEU A 324 9.74 62.40 -0.32
CA LEU A 324 9.18 62.05 1.00
C LEU A 324 7.68 61.78 0.91
N GLN A 325 6.94 62.64 0.20
CA GLN A 325 5.51 62.41 -0.05
C GLN A 325 5.27 61.23 -1.00
N GLN A 326 6.14 61.03 -2.00
CA GLN A 326 6.04 59.86 -2.88
C GLN A 326 6.26 58.54 -2.15
N LEU A 327 7.23 58.46 -1.23
CA LEU A 327 7.45 57.28 -0.40
C LEU A 327 6.27 57.01 0.56
N ARG A 328 5.65 58.07 1.10
CA ARG A 328 4.44 57.93 1.93
C ARG A 328 3.26 57.41 1.12
N PHE A 329 3.03 57.97 -0.08
CA PHE A 329 2.02 57.48 -0.99
C PHE A 329 2.16 55.98 -1.28
N MET A 330 3.38 55.52 -1.59
CA MET A 330 3.62 54.10 -1.85
C MET A 330 3.28 53.21 -0.64
N ARG A 331 3.59 53.66 0.59
CA ARG A 331 3.23 52.92 1.81
C ARG A 331 1.72 52.86 2.03
N ASP A 332 1.03 53.98 1.84
CA ASP A 332 -0.42 54.05 2.01
C ASP A 332 -1.14 53.21 0.94
N ASP A 333 -0.62 53.23 -0.30
CA ASP A 333 -1.17 52.48 -1.43
C ASP A 333 -1.01 50.96 -1.27
N LEU A 334 0.10 50.49 -0.70
CA LEU A 334 0.37 49.07 -0.45
C LEU A 334 -0.40 48.52 0.78
N GLY A 335 -0.90 49.38 1.66
CA GLY A 335 -1.74 49.00 2.80
C GLY A 335 -1.02 48.23 3.93
N GLU A 336 -1.79 47.64 4.85
CA GLU A 336 -1.24 46.86 5.99
C GLU A 336 -0.75 45.46 5.59
N GLN A 337 -1.37 44.85 4.58
CA GLN A 337 -0.97 43.58 4.00
C GLN A 337 -0.73 43.73 2.51
N VAL A 338 0.52 43.56 2.11
CA VAL A 338 0.96 43.72 0.72
C VAL A 338 0.80 42.41 -0.02
N GLN A 339 0.06 42.41 -1.13
CA GLN A 339 -0.08 41.24 -1.99
C GLN A 339 1.06 41.19 -3.02
N LEU A 340 1.89 40.14 -2.95
CA LEU A 340 2.86 39.77 -3.98
C LEU A 340 2.22 38.77 -4.95
N ILE A 341 2.25 39.09 -6.25
CA ILE A 341 1.60 38.30 -7.30
C ILE A 341 2.65 37.88 -8.34
N ALA A 342 2.65 36.60 -8.72
CA ALA A 342 3.40 36.09 -9.85
C ALA A 342 2.53 36.08 -11.12
N LEU A 343 3.09 36.52 -12.25
CA LEU A 343 2.44 36.64 -13.55
C LEU A 343 3.18 35.86 -14.65
N ARG A 344 2.42 35.21 -15.53
CA ARG A 344 2.95 34.37 -16.62
C ARG A 344 3.43 35.24 -17.79
N GLU A 345 4.75 35.37 -17.99
CA GLU A 345 5.34 36.15 -19.09
C GLU A 345 6.67 35.54 -19.59
N GLY A 346 6.78 35.14 -20.86
CA GLY A 346 8.06 34.89 -21.54
C GLY A 346 9.06 33.87 -20.94
N GLY A 347 8.59 32.83 -20.25
CA GLY A 347 9.43 31.71 -19.74
C GLY A 347 9.97 31.88 -18.31
N THR A 348 9.96 33.09 -17.75
CA THR A 348 10.27 33.35 -16.33
C THR A 348 9.14 34.14 -15.69
N PRO A 349 8.60 33.74 -14.53
CA PRO A 349 7.51 34.46 -13.88
C PRO A 349 7.91 35.91 -13.59
N ARG A 350 7.01 36.85 -13.90
CA ARG A 350 7.14 38.26 -13.55
C ARG A 350 6.44 38.51 -12.22
N TYR A 351 7.03 39.33 -11.36
CA TYR A 351 6.47 39.58 -10.03
C TYR A 351 6.01 41.02 -9.87
N VAL A 352 4.88 41.21 -9.19
CA VAL A 352 4.31 42.53 -8.91
C VAL A 352 3.79 42.63 -7.47
N LEU A 353 3.85 43.82 -6.87
CA LEU A 353 3.12 44.15 -5.65
C LEU A 353 1.83 44.87 -6.01
N LEU A 354 0.71 44.40 -5.49
CA LEU A 354 -0.58 45.04 -5.71
C LEU A 354 -0.82 46.12 -4.65
N GLY A 355 -0.93 47.37 -5.09
CA GLY A 355 -1.46 48.48 -4.30
C GLY A 355 -2.93 48.76 -4.65
N GLN A 356 -3.55 49.66 -3.90
CA GLN A 356 -4.95 50.06 -4.09
C GLN A 356 -5.17 50.86 -5.39
N ARG A 357 -4.15 51.60 -5.84
CA ARG A 357 -4.17 52.49 -7.00
C ARG A 357 -3.12 52.14 -8.03
N LEU A 358 -1.98 51.57 -7.63
CA LEU A 358 -0.88 51.19 -8.53
C LEU A 358 -0.46 49.74 -8.31
N THR A 359 -0.01 49.10 -9.39
CA THR A 359 0.63 47.78 -9.36
C THR A 359 2.12 47.93 -9.61
N TYR A 360 2.97 47.61 -8.63
CA TYR A 360 4.42 47.86 -8.68
C TYR A 360 5.17 46.67 -9.27
N ARG A 361 5.89 46.89 -10.38
CA ARG A 361 6.68 45.82 -11.02
C ARG A 361 8.00 45.62 -10.30
N LEU A 362 8.31 44.37 -9.95
CA LEU A 362 9.53 43.99 -9.25
C LEU A 362 10.57 43.41 -10.22
N THR A 363 11.83 43.73 -9.96
CA THR A 363 13.02 43.17 -10.63
C THR A 363 14.12 42.95 -9.61
N PRO A 364 15.09 42.04 -9.84
CA PRO A 364 16.20 41.86 -8.93
C PRO A 364 17.08 43.11 -8.93
N TYR A 365 17.48 43.58 -7.75
CA TYR A 365 18.28 44.79 -7.63
C TYR A 365 19.68 44.59 -8.23
N ARG A 366 20.13 45.60 -8.99
CA ARG A 366 21.49 45.70 -9.49
C ARG A 366 22.17 46.94 -8.97
N ARG A 367 23.38 46.77 -8.44
CA ARG A 367 24.18 47.90 -7.97
C ARG A 367 24.61 48.77 -9.16
N PRO A 368 24.43 50.10 -9.12
CA PRO A 368 24.92 50.98 -10.17
C PRO A 368 26.42 50.80 -10.39
N ASN A 369 26.84 50.65 -11.64
CA ASN A 369 28.24 50.46 -12.07
C ASN A 369 28.95 49.17 -11.57
N SER A 370 28.23 48.11 -11.17
CA SER A 370 28.82 46.80 -10.85
C SER A 370 28.70 45.79 -12.00
N LEU A 371 29.69 44.89 -12.13
CA LEU A 371 29.68 43.72 -13.02
C LEU A 371 28.97 42.50 -12.40
N ASP A 372 28.57 42.56 -11.14
CA ASP A 372 27.88 41.46 -10.45
C ASP A 372 26.54 41.11 -11.14
N ALA A 373 26.18 39.83 -11.07
CA ALA A 373 24.86 39.37 -11.46
C ALA A 373 23.80 39.96 -10.50
N PRO A 374 22.64 40.41 -11.02
CA PRO A 374 21.54 40.87 -10.18
C PRO A 374 21.01 39.71 -9.33
N THR A 375 20.74 39.96 -8.05
CA THR A 375 20.20 38.96 -7.12
C THR A 375 18.90 39.47 -6.52
N TRP A 376 18.01 38.56 -6.14
CA TRP A 376 16.78 38.87 -5.40
C TRP A 376 17.02 39.05 -3.90
N GLU A 377 18.26 39.33 -3.50
CA GLU A 377 18.58 39.74 -2.14
C GLU A 377 17.88 41.04 -1.78
N PHE A 378 17.73 41.90 -2.78
CA PHE A 378 16.96 43.11 -2.71
C PHE A 378 16.12 43.20 -3.99
N ALA A 379 14.89 43.69 -3.88
CA ALA A 379 14.07 43.97 -5.06
C ALA A 379 14.26 45.42 -5.50
N PHE A 380 13.93 45.69 -6.76
CA PHE A 380 13.95 47.01 -7.36
C PHE A 380 12.65 47.27 -8.12
N THR A 381 12.13 48.49 -8.01
CA THR A 381 10.99 48.96 -8.80
C THR A 381 11.18 50.39 -9.32
N GLU A 382 10.84 50.56 -10.60
CA GLU A 382 10.78 51.85 -11.31
C GLU A 382 9.54 51.93 -12.22
N ARG A 383 8.84 50.82 -12.44
CA ARG A 383 7.70 50.72 -13.36
C ARG A 383 6.47 50.28 -12.59
N VAL A 384 5.34 50.87 -12.95
CA VAL A 384 4.04 50.54 -12.39
C VAL A 384 3.00 50.37 -13.49
N ASP A 385 1.97 49.61 -13.19
CA ASP A 385 0.76 49.50 -14.00
C ASP A 385 -0.42 50.14 -13.25
N PHE A 386 -1.33 50.77 -14.00
CA PHE A 386 -2.55 51.37 -13.44
C PHE A 386 -3.70 50.37 -13.30
N ASP A 387 -3.66 49.29 -14.10
CA ASP A 387 -4.65 48.23 -14.06
C ASP A 387 -4.11 47.05 -13.23
N PRO A 388 -4.94 46.41 -12.41
CA PRO A 388 -4.57 45.16 -11.76
C PRO A 388 -4.37 44.06 -12.82
N PRO A 389 -3.48 43.07 -12.56
CA PRO A 389 -3.25 41.98 -13.50
C PRO A 389 -4.54 41.17 -13.74
N ALA A 390 -4.75 40.77 -14.99
CA ALA A 390 -5.92 39.96 -15.34
C ALA A 390 -5.83 38.58 -14.68
N LYS A 391 -6.94 38.07 -14.12
CA LYS A 391 -6.97 36.81 -13.35
C LYS A 391 -6.32 35.61 -14.06
N HIS A 392 -6.43 35.52 -15.40
CA HIS A 392 -5.86 34.43 -16.20
C HIS A 392 -4.31 34.49 -16.34
N GLN A 393 -3.68 35.61 -15.98
CA GLN A 393 -2.23 35.80 -16.03
C GLN A 393 -1.55 35.47 -14.69
N VAL A 394 -2.32 35.41 -13.60
CA VAL A 394 -1.83 35.14 -12.25
C VAL A 394 -1.47 33.67 -12.11
N ILE A 395 -0.22 33.40 -11.71
CA ILE A 395 0.31 32.04 -11.47
C ILE A 395 0.48 31.71 -9.98
N GLY A 396 0.33 32.70 -9.09
CA GLY A 396 0.19 32.52 -7.66
C GLY A 396 0.29 33.83 -6.88
N GLU A 397 -0.07 33.79 -5.60
CA GLU A 397 -0.14 34.96 -4.72
C GLU A 397 0.42 34.66 -3.32
N THR A 398 0.99 35.68 -2.66
CA THR A 398 1.52 35.58 -1.29
C THR A 398 1.35 36.91 -0.57
N LEU A 399 0.99 36.87 0.71
CA LEU A 399 0.84 38.07 1.54
C LEU A 399 2.15 38.39 2.28
N ILE A 400 2.51 39.68 2.30
CA ILE A 400 3.66 40.23 3.01
C ILE A 400 3.14 41.27 4.00
N ALA A 401 3.54 41.19 5.27
CA ALA A 401 3.20 42.21 6.25
C ALA A 401 3.90 43.53 5.89
N SER A 402 3.20 44.66 5.85
CA SER A 402 3.81 45.93 5.44
C SER A 402 4.94 46.39 6.37
N THR A 403 4.89 46.01 7.65
CA THR A 403 5.96 46.23 8.65
C THR A 403 7.26 45.50 8.33
N SER A 404 7.20 44.47 7.48
CA SER A 404 8.37 43.71 7.01
C SER A 404 8.96 44.25 5.71
N LEU A 405 8.42 45.34 5.13
CA LEU A 405 8.86 45.92 3.86
C LEU A 405 9.49 47.31 4.07
N ASP A 406 10.79 47.45 3.81
CA ASP A 406 11.51 48.72 3.86
C ASP A 406 11.76 49.29 2.45
N LEU A 407 11.22 50.48 2.19
CA LEU A 407 11.38 51.19 0.91
C LEU A 407 12.62 52.10 0.98
N VAL A 408 13.58 51.88 0.10
CA VAL A 408 14.86 52.62 0.09
C VAL A 408 15.09 53.29 -1.26
N LYS A 409 15.44 54.57 -1.28
CA LYS A 409 15.75 55.27 -2.54
C LYS A 409 17.01 54.68 -3.18
N THR A 410 17.04 54.60 -4.50
CA THR A 410 18.16 54.02 -5.26
C THR A 410 19.51 54.67 -4.94
N GLY A 411 19.55 55.98 -4.67
CA GLY A 411 20.77 56.70 -4.28
C GLY A 411 21.35 56.26 -2.94
N ASP A 412 20.47 55.96 -1.97
CA ASP A 412 20.85 55.52 -0.62
C ASP A 412 21.10 54.01 -0.56
N ALA A 413 20.41 53.25 -1.41
CA ALA A 413 20.55 51.80 -1.54
C ALA A 413 22.01 51.39 -1.82
N ALA A 414 22.73 52.14 -2.66
CA ALA A 414 24.11 51.85 -3.03
C ALA A 414 25.09 51.84 -1.82
N GLN A 415 24.79 52.62 -0.78
CA GLN A 415 25.57 52.72 0.46
C GLN A 415 25.00 51.85 1.58
N SER A 416 23.68 51.72 1.66
CA SER A 416 22.95 51.02 2.72
C SER A 416 22.96 49.50 2.56
N PHE A 417 22.71 48.99 1.35
CA PHE A 417 22.53 47.55 1.09
C PHE A 417 23.77 46.69 1.41
N PRO A 418 25.02 47.11 1.12
CA PRO A 418 26.20 46.35 1.53
C PRO A 418 26.31 46.16 3.05
N ARG A 419 25.79 47.10 3.85
CA ARG A 419 25.80 47.03 5.32
C ARG A 419 24.66 46.19 5.90
N ARG A 420 23.60 46.02 5.10
CA ARG A 420 22.39 45.24 5.40
C ARG A 420 22.46 43.80 4.89
N ARG A 421 23.43 43.49 4.04
CA ARG A 421 23.71 42.14 3.51
C ARG A 421 23.80 41.10 4.63
N GLY A 422 23.00 40.03 4.54
CA GLY A 422 22.89 39.01 5.60
C GLY A 422 22.14 39.43 6.87
N LYS A 423 21.53 40.62 6.91
CA LYS A 423 20.70 41.15 8.02
C LYS A 423 19.26 41.48 7.60
N VAL A 424 18.89 41.18 6.35
CA VAL A 424 17.57 41.41 5.76
C VAL A 424 17.02 40.09 5.19
N GLN A 425 15.70 40.00 5.02
CA GLN A 425 15.08 38.88 4.32
C GLN A 425 15.35 38.93 2.80
N HIS A 426 15.44 37.75 2.17
CA HIS A 426 15.63 37.61 0.73
C HIS A 426 14.26 37.59 0.03
N TRP A 427 14.14 38.21 -1.14
CA TRP A 427 12.89 38.15 -1.90
C TRP A 427 12.64 36.75 -2.48
N ASP A 428 13.68 35.97 -2.80
CA ASP A 428 13.53 34.60 -3.33
C ASP A 428 12.65 33.69 -2.46
N ASP A 429 12.73 33.82 -1.14
CA ASP A 429 11.93 33.04 -0.18
C ASP A 429 10.42 33.24 -0.40
N TYR A 430 10.02 34.45 -0.81
CA TYR A 430 8.64 34.81 -1.10
C TYR A 430 8.29 34.48 -2.55
N LEU A 431 9.17 34.82 -3.50
CA LEU A 431 8.95 34.61 -4.94
C LEU A 431 8.80 33.12 -5.29
N GLY A 432 9.55 32.23 -4.62
CA GLY A 432 9.45 30.78 -4.79
C GLY A 432 8.10 30.22 -4.31
N ARG A 433 7.60 30.68 -3.15
CA ARG A 433 6.26 30.31 -2.63
C ARG A 433 5.15 30.79 -3.57
N THR A 434 5.29 32.00 -4.10
CA THR A 434 4.32 32.59 -5.02
C THR A 434 4.30 31.87 -6.37
N ALA A 435 5.44 31.38 -6.88
CA ALA A 435 5.50 30.67 -8.16
C ALA A 435 5.14 29.17 -8.07
N ALA A 436 5.30 28.54 -6.90
CA ALA A 436 5.07 27.09 -6.72
C ALA A 436 3.59 26.66 -6.80
N GLN A 437 2.63 27.59 -6.76
CA GLN A 437 1.19 27.29 -6.74
C GLN A 437 0.62 26.73 -8.06
N THR A 438 1.43 26.61 -9.12
CA THR A 438 0.99 26.09 -10.44
C THR A 438 1.91 25.03 -11.06
N ALA A 439 2.79 24.38 -10.28
CA ALA A 439 3.43 23.17 -10.77
C ALA A 439 2.36 22.08 -10.96
N ASN A 440 2.24 21.52 -12.18
CA ASN A 440 1.47 20.29 -12.39
C ASN A 440 1.92 19.26 -11.35
N LYS A 441 0.97 18.59 -10.70
CA LYS A 441 1.29 17.56 -9.72
C LYS A 441 2.22 16.53 -10.36
N SER A 442 3.20 16.09 -9.59
CA SER A 442 3.99 14.94 -9.98
C SER A 442 3.07 13.72 -10.10
N ASP A 443 3.41 12.77 -10.98
CA ASP A 443 2.62 11.54 -11.14
C ASP A 443 2.46 10.79 -9.80
N MET A 444 3.44 10.94 -8.92
CA MET A 444 3.46 10.41 -7.56
C MET A 444 2.38 11.03 -6.66
N ALA A 445 2.25 12.36 -6.70
CA ALA A 445 1.23 13.07 -5.94
C ALA A 445 -0.17 12.75 -6.47
N ARG A 446 -0.32 12.60 -7.80
CA ARG A 446 -1.60 12.18 -8.40
C ARG A 446 -1.95 10.75 -8.00
N MET A 447 -0.98 9.84 -8.01
CA MET A 447 -1.18 8.45 -7.59
C MET A 447 -1.64 8.36 -6.13
N HIS A 448 -1.04 9.13 -5.22
CA HIS A 448 -1.50 9.23 -3.82
C HIS A 448 -2.96 9.70 -3.73
N GLN A 449 -3.33 10.71 -4.52
CA GLN A 449 -4.71 11.22 -4.59
C GLN A 449 -5.68 10.21 -5.22
N ALA A 450 -5.24 9.38 -6.16
CA ALA A 450 -6.06 8.31 -6.70
C ALA A 450 -6.46 7.29 -5.62
N PHE A 451 -5.54 6.95 -4.71
CA PHE A 451 -5.88 6.13 -3.53
C PHE A 451 -6.84 6.84 -2.57
N ALA A 452 -6.63 8.15 -2.33
CA ALA A 452 -7.52 8.96 -1.51
C ALA A 452 -8.94 8.99 -2.10
N LEU A 453 -9.05 9.21 -3.42
CA LEU A 453 -10.32 9.21 -4.15
C LEU A 453 -11.06 7.88 -4.02
N LEU A 454 -10.37 6.74 -4.18
CA LEU A 454 -11.00 5.43 -3.97
C LEU A 454 -11.56 5.28 -2.55
N LEU A 455 -10.82 5.70 -1.52
CA LEU A 455 -11.29 5.64 -0.14
C LEU A 455 -12.52 6.56 0.07
N ILE A 456 -12.52 7.76 -0.51
CA ILE A 456 -13.67 8.69 -0.45
C ILE A 456 -14.90 8.06 -1.09
N LEU A 457 -14.77 7.42 -2.26
CA LEU A 457 -15.89 6.80 -2.95
C LEU A 457 -16.48 5.62 -2.16
N GLU A 458 -15.64 4.79 -1.56
CA GLU A 458 -16.11 3.71 -0.67
C GLU A 458 -16.82 4.26 0.58
N MET A 459 -16.28 5.33 1.18
CA MET A 459 -16.94 6.02 2.28
C MET A 459 -18.27 6.65 1.84
N ALA A 460 -18.39 7.13 0.60
CA ALA A 460 -19.63 7.64 0.04
C ALA A 460 -20.70 6.54 -0.09
N TYR A 461 -20.32 5.35 -0.57
CA TYR A 461 -21.22 4.19 -0.58
C TYR A 461 -21.64 3.79 0.84
N ALA A 462 -20.71 3.73 1.79
CA ALA A 462 -21.02 3.42 3.19
C ALA A 462 -21.90 4.49 3.83
N ALA A 463 -21.67 5.76 3.53
CA ALA A 463 -22.53 6.86 3.95
C ALA A 463 -23.93 6.65 3.38
N ALA A 464 -24.08 6.32 2.10
CA ALA A 464 -25.39 6.06 1.49
C ALA A 464 -26.18 4.92 2.16
N ASP A 465 -25.53 3.97 2.83
CA ASP A 465 -26.16 2.89 3.60
C ASP A 465 -26.61 3.29 5.02
N ILE A 466 -26.51 4.57 5.39
CA ILE A 466 -27.09 5.11 6.61
C ILE A 466 -28.49 5.69 6.28
N PHE A 467 -29.54 5.10 6.84
CA PHE A 467 -30.91 5.36 6.42
C PHE A 467 -31.64 6.36 7.33
N PRO A 468 -32.11 7.50 6.80
CA PRO A 468 -32.85 8.49 7.58
C PRO A 468 -34.25 7.98 7.97
N ILE A 469 -34.61 8.09 9.24
CA ILE A 469 -35.90 7.64 9.77
C ILE A 469 -36.55 8.64 10.72
N GLU A 470 -37.86 8.49 10.87
CA GLU A 470 -38.68 9.14 11.89
C GLU A 470 -39.33 8.07 12.77
N VAL A 471 -39.30 8.27 14.09
CA VAL A 471 -39.89 7.40 15.09
C VAL A 471 -41.34 7.83 15.32
N VAL A 472 -42.27 6.96 14.93
CA VAL A 472 -43.72 7.20 15.00
C VAL A 472 -44.26 6.85 16.39
N SER A 473 -43.81 5.75 16.98
CA SER A 473 -44.25 5.33 18.31
C SER A 473 -43.16 4.54 19.05
N LYS A 474 -43.29 4.50 20.38
CA LYS A 474 -42.39 3.82 21.32
C LYS A 474 -43.23 3.13 22.40
N GLY A 475 -42.94 1.88 22.73
CA GLY A 475 -43.70 1.12 23.72
C GLY A 475 -42.92 0.00 24.40
N SER A 476 -43.56 -0.68 25.35
CA SER A 476 -43.12 -1.95 25.92
C SER A 476 -43.62 -3.11 25.06
N GLY A 477 -42.75 -4.10 24.81
CA GLY A 477 -43.10 -5.35 24.13
C GLY A 477 -43.79 -6.36 25.04
N ASP A 478 -43.88 -7.62 24.59
CA ASP A 478 -44.59 -8.70 25.28
C ASP A 478 -43.91 -9.14 26.60
N SER A 479 -42.64 -8.80 26.80
CA SER A 479 -41.90 -8.99 28.06
C SER A 479 -41.47 -7.64 28.67
N ILE A 480 -41.29 -7.61 30.00
CA ILE A 480 -40.95 -6.40 30.77
C ILE A 480 -39.66 -5.72 30.26
N ASP A 481 -38.72 -6.51 29.75
CA ASP A 481 -37.40 -6.08 29.28
C ASP A 481 -37.32 -5.78 27.78
N GLN A 482 -38.36 -6.10 27.01
CA GLN A 482 -38.42 -5.78 25.58
C GLN A 482 -39.08 -4.43 25.34
N LYS A 483 -38.45 -3.59 24.52
CA LYS A 483 -39.01 -2.32 24.03
C LYS A 483 -39.25 -2.43 22.54
N VAL A 484 -40.33 -1.81 22.07
CA VAL A 484 -40.74 -1.81 20.66
C VAL A 484 -40.74 -0.37 20.15
N MET A 485 -40.31 -0.19 18.90
CA MET A 485 -40.30 1.09 18.21
C MET A 485 -40.85 0.92 16.79
N HIS A 486 -41.74 1.82 16.39
CA HIS A 486 -42.24 1.91 15.03
C HIS A 486 -41.62 3.10 14.32
N VAL A 487 -41.09 2.89 13.12
CA VAL A 487 -40.37 3.91 12.36
C VAL A 487 -40.83 3.98 10.92
N VAL A 488 -40.72 5.15 10.31
CA VAL A 488 -40.96 5.39 8.89
C VAL A 488 -39.71 5.99 8.24
N SER A 489 -39.52 5.74 6.94
CA SER A 489 -38.42 6.35 6.20
C SER A 489 -38.66 7.85 6.05
N ARG A 490 -37.64 8.66 6.34
CA ARG A 490 -37.70 10.13 6.16
C ARG A 490 -36.99 10.53 4.88
N ASN A 491 -37.47 11.56 4.20
CA ASN A 491 -36.72 12.14 3.08
C ASN A 491 -35.50 12.93 3.58
N ASP A 492 -34.36 12.72 2.92
CA ASP A 492 -33.09 13.40 3.21
C ASP A 492 -32.45 13.74 1.87
N ARG A 493 -32.37 15.04 1.56
CA ARG A 493 -32.01 15.52 0.22
C ARG A 493 -30.61 15.08 -0.17
N ASP A 494 -29.63 15.29 0.71
CA ASP A 494 -28.23 14.99 0.42
C ASP A 494 -28.03 13.49 0.16
N ARG A 495 -28.71 12.61 0.91
CA ARG A 495 -28.66 11.16 0.69
C ARG A 495 -29.43 10.70 -0.54
N ALA A 496 -30.54 11.36 -0.87
CA ALA A 496 -31.29 11.10 -2.09
C ALA A 496 -30.44 11.47 -3.31
N ASP A 497 -29.86 12.67 -3.32
CA ASP A 497 -28.97 13.18 -4.37
C ASP A 497 -27.73 12.28 -4.47
N LEU A 498 -27.10 11.90 -3.35
CA LEU A 498 -25.98 10.97 -3.33
C LEU A 498 -26.35 9.62 -3.92
N SER A 499 -27.53 9.07 -3.60
CA SER A 499 -28.01 7.80 -4.16
C SER A 499 -28.16 7.90 -5.68
N VAL A 500 -28.66 9.03 -6.21
CA VAL A 500 -28.77 9.27 -7.66
C VAL A 500 -27.39 9.24 -8.33
N HIS A 501 -26.42 10.00 -7.80
CA HIS A 501 -25.08 10.06 -8.40
C HIS A 501 -24.30 8.75 -8.28
N LEU A 502 -24.49 7.98 -7.20
CA LEU A 502 -23.93 6.63 -7.03
C LEU A 502 -24.63 5.55 -7.88
N GLY A 503 -25.74 5.90 -8.57
CA GLY A 503 -26.55 4.96 -9.35
C GLY A 503 -27.31 3.95 -8.49
N LEU A 504 -27.64 4.32 -7.25
CA LEU A 504 -28.40 3.54 -6.29
C LEU A 504 -29.89 3.87 -6.32
N GLU A 505 -30.72 2.94 -5.84
CA GLU A 505 -32.13 3.23 -5.59
C GLU A 505 -32.30 4.23 -4.43
N PRO A 506 -33.42 4.98 -4.38
CA PRO A 506 -33.74 5.87 -3.28
C PRO A 506 -33.64 5.19 -1.90
N PRO A 507 -33.16 5.89 -0.85
CA PRO A 507 -32.91 5.28 0.47
C PRO A 507 -34.07 4.49 1.05
N ALA A 508 -35.31 4.99 0.92
CA ALA A 508 -36.51 4.31 1.42
C ALA A 508 -36.77 2.96 0.73
N ILE A 509 -36.55 2.88 -0.59
CA ILE A 509 -36.72 1.65 -1.36
C ILE A 509 -35.64 0.63 -0.99
N ARG A 510 -34.38 1.10 -0.85
CA ARG A 510 -33.26 0.26 -0.42
C ARG A 510 -33.50 -0.32 0.97
N LEU A 511 -33.89 0.52 1.94
CA LEU A 511 -34.19 0.07 3.30
C LEU A 511 -35.31 -0.98 3.29
N ARG A 512 -36.41 -0.74 2.57
CA ARG A 512 -37.51 -1.71 2.46
C ARG A 512 -37.04 -3.04 1.86
N LYS A 513 -36.22 -3.01 0.81
CA LYS A 513 -35.65 -4.23 0.18
C LYS A 513 -34.72 -4.99 1.12
N LEU A 514 -33.91 -4.28 1.91
CA LEU A 514 -33.03 -4.89 2.91
C LEU A 514 -33.85 -5.62 3.98
N LEU A 515 -34.85 -4.95 4.56
CA LEU A 515 -35.68 -5.51 5.63
C LEU A 515 -36.62 -6.65 5.15
N SER A 516 -36.98 -6.67 3.86
CA SER A 516 -37.79 -7.73 3.26
C SER A 516 -36.97 -8.91 2.73
N SER A 517 -35.64 -8.86 2.80
CA SER A 517 -34.78 -9.93 2.29
C SER A 517 -34.60 -11.05 3.32
N GLU A 518 -35.10 -12.27 3.04
CA GLU A 518 -34.90 -13.48 3.87
C GLU A 518 -33.46 -14.03 3.85
N THR A 519 -32.45 -13.20 3.55
CA THR A 519 -31.05 -13.61 3.55
C THR A 519 -30.51 -13.73 4.98
N PRO A 520 -29.70 -14.74 5.31
CA PRO A 520 -29.09 -14.88 6.64
C PRO A 520 -28.13 -13.73 7.01
N ARG A 521 -27.82 -12.82 6.08
CA ARG A 521 -27.00 -11.63 6.34
C ARG A 521 -27.66 -10.62 7.28
N ASP A 522 -28.98 -10.68 7.46
CA ASP A 522 -29.75 -9.74 8.30
C ASP A 522 -30.20 -10.37 9.63
N GLU A 523 -29.53 -11.42 10.12
CA GLU A 523 -29.62 -11.77 11.56
C GLU A 523 -28.93 -10.71 12.46
N GLY A 524 -28.10 -9.85 11.86
CA GLY A 524 -27.49 -8.70 12.54
C GLY A 524 -28.52 -7.58 12.75
N GLY A 525 -28.80 -7.23 14.00
CA GLY A 525 -29.61 -6.06 14.35
C GLY A 525 -29.13 -4.76 13.69
N ARG A 526 -30.01 -3.76 13.61
CA ARG A 526 -29.69 -2.39 13.19
C ARG A 526 -29.29 -1.55 14.39
N ILE A 527 -28.47 -0.53 14.17
CA ILE A 527 -28.13 0.44 15.20
C ILE A 527 -28.93 1.71 14.95
N PHE A 528 -29.70 2.15 15.93
CA PHE A 528 -30.28 3.48 15.93
C PHE A 528 -29.21 4.48 16.35
N SER A 529 -28.99 5.49 15.52
CA SER A 529 -28.03 6.57 15.75
C SER A 529 -28.68 7.94 15.55
N GLU A 530 -28.36 8.88 16.44
CA GLU A 530 -28.75 10.29 16.28
C GLU A 530 -27.96 11.01 15.17
N PRO A 531 -26.62 10.92 15.12
CA PRO A 531 -25.86 11.44 13.98
C PRO A 531 -26.01 10.52 12.76
N GLY A 532 -26.15 11.15 11.59
CA GLY A 532 -26.15 10.46 10.30
C GLY A 532 -24.77 10.44 9.64
N THR A 533 -23.84 11.28 10.08
CA THR A 533 -22.50 11.38 9.50
C THR A 533 -21.73 10.08 9.72
N LEU A 534 -21.12 9.55 8.67
CA LEU A 534 -20.28 8.36 8.75
C LEU A 534 -19.09 8.61 9.69
N GLY A 535 -18.93 7.76 10.70
CA GLY A 535 -17.81 7.80 11.64
C GLY A 535 -18.09 8.54 12.96
N ASP A 536 -19.19 9.29 13.06
CA ASP A 536 -19.60 9.89 14.33
C ASP A 536 -20.09 8.83 15.31
N ARG A 537 -19.76 9.02 16.59
CA ARG A 537 -20.22 8.15 17.68
C ARG A 537 -21.24 8.91 18.52
N SER A 538 -22.37 8.28 18.83
CA SER A 538 -23.27 8.78 19.87
C SER A 538 -23.21 7.86 21.09
N PRO A 539 -23.10 8.40 22.32
CA PRO A 539 -23.22 7.59 23.53
C PRO A 539 -24.65 7.02 23.72
N THR A 540 -25.63 7.49 22.93
CA THR A 540 -27.04 7.07 22.98
C THR A 540 -27.42 6.04 21.93
N THR A 541 -26.47 5.47 21.18
CA THR A 541 -26.78 4.44 20.17
C THR A 541 -27.37 3.18 20.80
N THR A 542 -28.43 2.64 20.21
CA THR A 542 -29.12 1.43 20.70
C THR A 542 -29.27 0.41 19.58
N ALA A 543 -29.18 -0.88 19.90
CA ALA A 543 -29.33 -1.97 18.94
C ALA A 543 -30.80 -2.42 18.84
N TRP A 544 -31.26 -2.68 17.62
CA TRP A 544 -32.66 -2.95 17.28
C TRP A 544 -32.79 -4.08 16.26
N ARG A 545 -33.63 -5.07 16.50
CA ARG A 545 -33.94 -6.13 15.54
C ARG A 545 -35.22 -5.79 14.79
N PHE A 546 -35.23 -5.96 13.48
CA PHE A 546 -36.44 -5.80 12.67
C PHE A 546 -37.41 -6.95 12.92
N LEU A 547 -38.71 -6.65 13.02
CA LEU A 547 -39.76 -7.64 13.24
C LEU A 547 -40.63 -7.81 11.99
N ASP A 548 -41.37 -6.77 11.62
CA ASP A 548 -42.31 -6.80 10.50
C ASP A 548 -42.71 -5.38 10.07
N PHE A 549 -43.49 -5.28 9.00
CA PHE A 549 -44.23 -4.07 8.63
C PHE A 549 -45.61 -4.09 9.31
N GLU A 550 -45.98 -3.00 9.98
CA GLU A 550 -47.24 -2.88 10.74
C GLU A 550 -47.91 -1.54 10.42
N GLU A 551 -49.22 -1.53 10.19
CA GLU A 551 -49.98 -0.32 9.89
C GLU A 551 -50.43 0.38 11.18
N LEU A 552 -50.00 1.63 11.38
CA LEU A 552 -50.40 2.47 12.50
C LEU A 552 -50.91 3.82 11.99
N ASN A 553 -52.13 4.21 12.38
CA ASN A 553 -52.77 5.46 11.95
C ASN A 553 -52.77 5.65 10.42
N ASP A 554 -53.13 4.60 9.66
CA ASP A 554 -53.12 4.58 8.18
C ASP A 554 -51.73 4.79 7.55
N VAL A 555 -50.65 4.56 8.30
CA VAL A 555 -49.26 4.62 7.82
C VAL A 555 -48.58 3.26 8.06
N GLU A 556 -48.10 2.64 6.99
CA GLU A 556 -47.25 1.45 7.06
C GLU A 556 -45.92 1.80 7.73
N CYS A 557 -45.68 1.25 8.92
CA CYS A 557 -44.50 1.47 9.73
C CYS A 557 -43.62 0.22 9.78
N MET A 558 -42.32 0.40 9.95
CA MET A 558 -41.38 -0.68 10.22
C MET A 558 -41.28 -0.89 11.74
N LYS A 559 -41.55 -2.10 12.21
CA LYS A 559 -41.52 -2.46 13.63
C LYS A 559 -40.15 -3.03 14.00
N PHE A 560 -39.58 -2.51 15.08
CA PHE A 560 -38.30 -2.96 15.63
C PHE A 560 -38.42 -3.27 17.13
N GLU A 561 -37.61 -4.22 17.62
CA GLU A 561 -37.45 -4.52 19.05
C GLU A 561 -36.03 -4.25 19.55
N GLY A 562 -35.89 -3.83 20.82
CA GLY A 562 -34.61 -3.50 21.44
C GLY A 562 -34.70 -3.46 22.96
N GLN A 563 -33.56 -3.20 23.63
CA GLN A 563 -33.46 -3.21 25.10
C GLN A 563 -33.75 -1.85 25.76
N SER A 564 -33.44 -0.75 25.07
CA SER A 564 -33.58 0.60 25.63
C SER A 564 -34.12 1.59 24.59
N LEU A 565 -35.12 2.38 25.00
CA LEU A 565 -35.73 3.38 24.14
C LEU A 565 -34.80 4.59 23.95
N PRO A 566 -34.74 5.21 22.75
CA PRO A 566 -33.95 6.42 22.54
C PRO A 566 -34.53 7.60 23.34
N GLN A 567 -33.68 8.33 24.05
CA GLN A 567 -34.09 9.23 25.15
C GLN A 567 -34.70 10.58 24.73
N THR A 568 -34.50 11.09 23.50
CA THR A 568 -34.76 12.55 23.25
C THR A 568 -35.30 13.01 21.89
N ARG A 569 -35.26 12.25 20.78
CA ARG A 569 -35.75 12.75 19.47
C ARG A 569 -36.70 11.80 18.73
N SER A 570 -37.60 12.40 17.92
CA SER A 570 -38.47 11.70 16.96
C SER A 570 -37.77 11.39 15.63
N PHE A 571 -36.52 11.77 15.43
CA PHE A 571 -35.78 11.57 14.18
C PHE A 571 -34.40 10.99 14.45
N GLY A 572 -33.88 10.18 13.53
CA GLY A 572 -32.56 9.59 13.61
C GLY A 572 -32.20 8.82 12.35
N PHE A 573 -31.23 7.93 12.46
CA PHE A 573 -30.76 7.09 11.38
C PHE A 573 -30.68 5.62 11.80
N LEU A 574 -31.03 4.72 10.88
CA LEU A 574 -30.74 3.30 11.00
C LEU A 574 -29.42 3.01 10.29
N VAL A 575 -28.48 2.46 11.05
CA VAL A 575 -27.14 2.10 10.60
C VAL A 575 -27.02 0.57 10.61
N PRO A 576 -26.42 -0.06 9.58
CA PRO A 576 -26.09 -1.48 9.61
C PRO A 576 -25.18 -1.85 10.79
N SER A 577 -25.36 -3.01 11.41
CA SER A 577 -24.52 -3.47 12.53
C SER A 577 -23.05 -3.65 12.17
N ASP A 578 -22.78 -4.10 10.93
CA ASP A 578 -21.43 -4.27 10.37
C ASP A 578 -20.71 -2.94 10.08
N MET A 579 -21.41 -1.79 10.15
CA MET A 579 -20.83 -0.47 9.88
C MET A 579 -19.67 -0.13 10.82
N SER A 580 -19.72 -0.58 12.07
CA SER A 580 -18.64 -0.38 13.04
C SER A 580 -17.33 -1.01 12.56
N GLY A 581 -17.40 -2.22 12.00
CA GLY A 581 -16.30 -2.93 11.35
C GLY A 581 -15.80 -2.21 10.11
N ARG A 582 -16.70 -1.72 9.25
CA ARG A 582 -16.33 -0.93 8.06
C ARG A 582 -15.60 0.37 8.44
N ILE A 583 -16.08 1.09 9.44
CA ILE A 583 -15.42 2.31 9.95
C ILE A 583 -14.02 1.99 10.48
N ALA A 584 -13.84 0.86 11.18
CA ALA A 584 -12.52 0.42 11.63
C ALA A 584 -11.59 0.13 10.44
N GLN A 585 -12.10 -0.51 9.38
CA GLN A 585 -11.33 -0.73 8.14
C GLN A 585 -10.97 0.57 7.43
N PHE A 586 -11.88 1.56 7.35
CA PHE A 586 -11.57 2.88 6.78
C PHE A 586 -10.47 3.59 7.55
N LYS A 587 -10.49 3.54 8.89
CA LYS A 587 -9.42 4.12 9.73
C LYS A 587 -8.05 3.47 9.46
N ARG A 588 -8.02 2.14 9.33
CA ARG A 588 -6.80 1.40 8.96
C ARG A 588 -6.23 1.86 7.62
N ARG A 589 -7.10 1.94 6.61
CA ARG A 589 -6.72 2.38 5.26
C ARG A 589 -6.32 3.84 5.20
N LEU A 590 -6.92 4.70 6.02
CA LEU A 590 -6.53 6.11 6.15
C LEU A 590 -5.09 6.23 6.68
N LYS A 591 -4.72 5.43 7.69
CA LYS A 591 -3.33 5.40 8.18
C LYS A 591 -2.35 4.87 7.13
N ALA A 592 -2.73 3.84 6.38
CA ALA A 592 -1.94 3.34 5.25
C ALA A 592 -1.76 4.42 4.17
N LEU A 593 -2.81 5.17 3.85
CA LEU A 593 -2.77 6.31 2.92
C LEU A 593 -1.83 7.42 3.41
N THR A 594 -1.87 7.74 4.71
CA THR A 594 -0.96 8.70 5.33
C THR A 594 0.50 8.23 5.21
N ALA A 595 0.78 6.94 5.47
CA ALA A 595 2.11 6.37 5.32
C ALA A 595 2.61 6.38 3.86
N LEU A 596 1.70 6.13 2.90
CA LEU A 596 2.00 6.13 1.47
C LEU A 596 2.52 7.49 0.97
N LYS A 597 2.03 8.62 1.51
CA LYS A 597 2.41 9.98 1.06
C LYS A 597 3.92 10.19 1.02
N ASN A 598 4.63 9.61 1.99
CA ASN A 598 6.07 9.73 2.14
C ASN A 598 6.83 8.48 1.66
N HIS A 599 6.14 7.53 1.04
CA HIS A 599 6.74 6.27 0.57
C HIS A 599 7.06 6.35 -0.93
N GLY A 600 8.12 7.09 -1.27
CA GLY A 600 8.51 7.37 -2.66
C GLY A 600 8.81 6.14 -3.51
N GLU A 601 9.33 5.05 -2.96
CA GLU A 601 9.56 3.80 -3.72
C GLU A 601 8.24 3.16 -4.17
N LEU A 602 7.32 2.90 -3.25
CA LEU A 602 6.03 2.27 -3.52
C LEU A 602 5.13 3.12 -4.42
N LEU A 603 5.07 4.43 -4.23
CA LEU A 603 4.32 5.31 -5.14
C LEU A 603 4.87 5.23 -6.58
N ARG A 604 6.20 5.12 -6.79
CA ARG A 604 6.81 4.97 -8.13
C ARG A 604 6.39 3.64 -8.73
N MET A 605 6.38 2.58 -7.92
CA MET A 605 5.90 1.26 -8.32
C MET A 605 4.44 1.28 -8.77
N PHE A 606 3.55 2.04 -8.09
CA PHE A 606 2.15 2.15 -8.51
C PHE A 606 1.95 2.97 -9.79
N VAL A 607 2.75 4.01 -10.01
CA VAL A 607 2.75 4.77 -11.27
C VAL A 607 3.15 3.87 -12.43
N ASP A 608 4.32 3.23 -12.33
CA ASP A 608 4.74 2.20 -13.25
C ASP A 608 5.84 1.33 -12.59
N PRO A 609 5.58 0.04 -12.37
CA PRO A 609 6.54 -0.87 -11.74
C PRO A 609 7.84 -1.02 -12.53
N ARG A 610 7.89 -0.59 -13.80
CA ARG A 610 9.08 -0.64 -14.66
C ARG A 610 10.00 0.56 -14.51
N LEU A 611 9.58 1.63 -13.82
CA LEU A 611 10.42 2.83 -13.62
C LEU A 611 11.70 2.49 -12.86
N LYS A 612 11.66 1.49 -11.99
CA LYS A 612 12.80 1.00 -11.23
C LYS A 612 12.70 -0.51 -11.04
N ILE A 613 13.36 -1.26 -11.91
CA ILE A 613 13.54 -2.71 -11.75
C ILE A 613 14.97 -2.96 -11.33
N GLU A 614 15.15 -3.66 -10.23
CA GLU A 614 16.45 -4.09 -9.71
C GLU A 614 16.58 -5.61 -9.75
N ASP A 615 17.82 -6.08 -9.90
CA ASP A 615 18.18 -7.48 -9.70
C ASP A 615 18.48 -7.71 -8.20
N SER A 616 17.87 -8.73 -7.62
CA SER A 616 18.08 -9.09 -6.20
C SER A 616 19.49 -9.64 -5.92
N GLN A 617 20.16 -10.20 -6.93
CA GLN A 617 21.39 -10.99 -6.76
C GLN A 617 21.23 -12.22 -5.84
N ASP A 618 19.99 -12.65 -5.58
CA ASP A 618 19.72 -13.83 -4.76
C ASP A 618 20.20 -15.11 -5.47
N PRO A 619 20.77 -16.07 -4.72
CA PRO A 619 21.18 -17.34 -5.30
C PRO A 619 19.96 -18.18 -5.66
N LEU A 620 20.01 -18.81 -6.83
CA LEU A 620 19.15 -19.91 -7.19
C LEU A 620 20.04 -21.07 -7.64
N ASP A 621 20.17 -22.09 -6.80
CA ASP A 621 20.85 -23.32 -7.20
C ASP A 621 19.89 -24.17 -8.07
N GLU A 622 20.05 -24.08 -9.38
CA GLU A 622 19.25 -24.88 -10.32
C GLU A 622 19.65 -26.38 -10.31
N ALA A 623 20.75 -26.74 -9.63
CA ALA A 623 21.15 -28.14 -9.45
C ALA A 623 20.41 -28.82 -8.28
N ASP A 624 19.76 -28.05 -7.40
CA ASP A 624 18.96 -28.54 -6.28
C ASP A 624 17.83 -29.49 -6.74
N ASP A 625 17.67 -30.60 -6.02
CA ASP A 625 16.64 -31.59 -6.30
C ASP A 625 15.23 -31.04 -6.06
N ALA A 626 15.05 -30.11 -5.10
CA ALA A 626 13.76 -29.46 -4.91
C ALA A 626 13.41 -28.57 -6.11
N PHE A 627 14.37 -27.85 -6.68
CA PHE A 627 14.17 -27.06 -7.91
C PHE A 627 13.79 -27.95 -9.10
N LYS A 628 14.50 -29.06 -9.28
CA LYS A 628 14.23 -30.02 -10.37
C LYS A 628 12.88 -30.73 -10.26
N LYS A 629 12.29 -30.83 -9.06
CA LYS A 629 10.95 -31.40 -8.85
C LYS A 629 9.83 -30.48 -9.35
N LEU A 630 10.07 -29.16 -9.40
CA LEU A 630 9.15 -28.20 -9.98
C LEU A 630 9.01 -28.44 -11.49
N ASP A 631 7.80 -28.24 -12.04
CA ASP A 631 7.62 -28.20 -13.49
C ASP A 631 8.26 -26.97 -14.12
N GLN A 632 8.41 -26.99 -15.44
CA GLN A 632 9.09 -25.94 -16.20
C GLN A 632 8.43 -24.57 -16.01
N SER A 633 7.10 -24.52 -15.88
CA SER A 633 6.36 -23.27 -15.66
C SER A 633 6.71 -22.66 -14.31
N LYS A 634 6.79 -23.48 -13.25
CA LYS A 634 7.18 -23.04 -11.90
C LYS A 634 8.67 -22.70 -11.78
N GLN A 635 9.56 -23.46 -12.43
CA GLN A 635 10.99 -23.13 -12.48
C GLN A 635 11.23 -21.75 -13.10
N ASN A 636 10.54 -21.46 -14.21
CA ASN A 636 10.65 -20.16 -14.87
C ASN A 636 10.07 -19.03 -14.02
N ALA A 637 8.93 -19.27 -13.35
CA ALA A 637 8.34 -18.31 -12.42
C ALA A 637 9.29 -18.04 -11.25
N LEU A 638 9.85 -19.07 -10.62
CA LEU A 638 10.76 -18.94 -9.48
C LEU A 638 12.01 -18.13 -9.83
N ARG A 639 12.62 -18.38 -11.01
CA ARG A 639 13.77 -17.61 -11.49
C ARG A 639 13.48 -16.12 -11.56
N GLU A 640 12.33 -15.76 -12.13
CA GLU A 640 11.93 -14.35 -12.31
C GLU A 640 11.45 -13.70 -11.01
N ILE A 641 10.74 -14.44 -10.16
CA ILE A 641 10.35 -14.00 -8.81
C ILE A 641 11.59 -13.66 -7.99
N LEU A 642 12.61 -14.51 -8.04
CA LEU A 642 13.84 -14.28 -7.32
C LEU A 642 14.63 -13.14 -7.93
N SER A 643 14.75 -13.02 -9.25
CA SER A 643 15.58 -11.98 -9.88
C SER A 643 14.97 -10.58 -9.95
N THR A 644 13.68 -10.38 -9.62
CA THR A 644 12.97 -9.13 -9.94
C THR A 644 12.47 -8.40 -8.68
N ILE A 645 12.92 -7.16 -8.50
CA ILE A 645 12.50 -6.22 -7.43
C ILE A 645 12.01 -4.92 -8.09
N PRO A 646 11.01 -4.21 -7.56
CA PRO A 646 10.34 -4.43 -6.27
C PRO A 646 9.07 -5.28 -6.31
N LEU A 647 8.56 -5.59 -7.51
CA LEU A 647 7.28 -6.28 -7.68
C LEU A 647 7.39 -7.40 -8.71
N PHE A 648 6.86 -8.57 -8.35
CA PHE A 648 6.55 -9.63 -9.30
C PHE A 648 5.09 -10.07 -9.17
N LEU A 649 4.47 -10.34 -10.32
CA LEU A 649 3.06 -10.69 -10.44
C LEU A 649 2.90 -12.10 -11.03
N LEU A 650 2.27 -13.00 -10.30
CA LEU A 650 2.04 -14.36 -10.75
C LEU A 650 0.56 -14.61 -11.01
N GLN A 651 0.20 -14.73 -12.29
CA GLN A 651 -1.12 -15.22 -12.67
C GLN A 651 -1.17 -16.74 -12.54
N GLY A 652 -2.02 -17.25 -11.66
CA GLY A 652 -2.17 -18.69 -11.45
C GLY A 652 -3.61 -19.18 -11.67
N PRO A 653 -3.90 -19.75 -12.87
CA PRO A 653 -5.17 -20.43 -13.17
C PRO A 653 -5.54 -21.53 -12.14
N PRO A 654 -6.78 -22.06 -12.17
CA PRO A 654 -7.21 -23.13 -11.28
C PRO A 654 -6.28 -24.35 -11.33
N GLY A 655 -5.84 -24.82 -10.16
CA GLY A 655 -5.10 -26.07 -10.03
C GLY A 655 -3.61 -26.04 -10.42
N VAL A 656 -3.03 -24.85 -10.68
CA VAL A 656 -1.61 -24.76 -11.07
C VAL A 656 -0.61 -24.85 -9.91
N GLY A 657 -1.07 -24.95 -8.67
CA GLY A 657 -0.20 -25.08 -7.49
C GLY A 657 0.45 -23.76 -7.06
N LYS A 658 -0.32 -22.66 -6.99
CA LYS A 658 0.12 -21.35 -6.49
C LYS A 658 0.72 -21.45 -5.08
N THR A 659 -0.06 -22.00 -4.15
CA THR A 659 0.30 -22.13 -2.73
C THR A 659 1.53 -23.03 -2.53
N TYR A 660 1.68 -24.08 -3.35
CA TYR A 660 2.87 -24.93 -3.35
C TYR A 660 4.15 -24.15 -3.73
N LEU A 661 4.08 -23.28 -4.74
CA LEU A 661 5.21 -22.42 -5.12
C LEU A 661 5.55 -21.41 -4.01
N VAL A 662 4.54 -20.88 -3.30
CA VAL A 662 4.76 -20.01 -2.13
C VAL A 662 5.48 -20.76 -1.02
N GLY A 663 5.06 -21.99 -0.71
CA GLY A 663 5.74 -22.86 0.26
C GLY A 663 7.22 -23.06 -0.09
N ASP A 664 7.53 -23.45 -1.33
CA ASP A 664 8.92 -23.63 -1.81
C ASP A 664 9.75 -22.34 -1.69
N LEU A 665 9.18 -21.18 -2.08
CA LEU A 665 9.84 -19.89 -1.95
C LEU A 665 10.15 -19.53 -0.49
N VAL A 666 9.18 -19.72 0.42
CA VAL A 666 9.35 -19.44 1.85
C VAL A 666 10.41 -20.36 2.45
N THR A 667 10.38 -21.66 2.13
CA THR A 667 11.38 -22.63 2.61
C THR A 667 12.78 -22.27 2.14
N ARG A 668 12.97 -21.96 0.86
CA ARG A 668 14.27 -21.50 0.33
C ARG A 668 14.77 -20.27 1.08
N ARG A 669 13.87 -19.32 1.34
CA ARG A 669 14.24 -18.08 2.03
C ARG A 669 14.66 -18.32 3.48
N MET A 670 13.95 -19.19 4.20
CA MET A 670 14.32 -19.56 5.58
C MET A 670 15.62 -20.37 5.63
N GLN A 671 15.88 -21.22 4.65
CA GLN A 671 17.14 -21.98 4.54
C GLN A 671 18.34 -21.08 4.23
N GLU A 672 18.15 -20.06 3.40
CA GLU A 672 19.18 -19.07 3.10
C GLU A 672 19.45 -18.13 4.29
N ASP A 673 18.38 -17.69 4.95
CA ASP A 673 18.43 -16.71 6.04
C ASP A 673 17.34 -17.00 7.08
N PRO A 674 17.68 -17.72 8.16
CA PRO A 674 16.73 -18.06 9.24
C PRO A 674 16.18 -16.84 10.00
N THR A 675 16.78 -15.67 9.82
CA THR A 675 16.32 -14.41 10.44
C THR A 675 15.38 -13.61 9.52
N ALA A 676 15.17 -14.09 8.29
CA ALA A 676 14.30 -13.44 7.33
C ALA A 676 12.85 -13.38 7.85
N ARG A 677 12.16 -12.30 7.49
CA ARG A 677 10.77 -12.07 7.82
C ARG A 677 9.93 -11.99 6.55
N VAL A 678 8.84 -12.75 6.51
CA VAL A 678 7.90 -12.81 5.38
C VAL A 678 6.48 -12.54 5.89
N LEU A 679 5.83 -11.55 5.29
CA LEU A 679 4.41 -11.27 5.48
C LEU A 679 3.61 -12.04 4.42
N LEU A 680 2.76 -12.96 4.87
CA LEU A 680 1.86 -13.76 4.04
C LEU A 680 0.45 -13.18 4.22
N SER A 681 -0.07 -12.56 3.15
CA SER A 681 -1.34 -11.84 3.17
C SER A 681 -2.34 -12.33 2.13
N ALA A 682 -3.62 -12.14 2.39
CA ALA A 682 -4.72 -12.41 1.46
C ALA A 682 -5.96 -11.60 1.89
N GLN A 683 -6.92 -11.48 0.97
CA GLN A 683 -8.12 -10.66 1.18
C GLN A 683 -9.10 -11.26 2.19
N SER A 684 -9.16 -12.60 2.33
CA SER A 684 -10.07 -13.31 3.24
C SER A 684 -9.34 -14.15 4.29
N ASN A 685 -9.97 -14.35 5.45
CA ASN A 685 -9.47 -15.25 6.49
C ASN A 685 -9.31 -16.69 5.97
N SER A 686 -10.26 -17.19 5.19
CA SER A 686 -10.21 -18.55 4.62
C SER A 686 -9.02 -18.79 3.70
N ALA A 687 -8.65 -17.79 2.88
CA ALA A 687 -7.48 -17.87 2.01
C ALA A 687 -6.18 -17.89 2.83
N ILE A 688 -6.09 -17.04 3.85
CA ILE A 688 -4.95 -17.05 4.79
C ILE A 688 -4.82 -18.39 5.51
N ASP A 689 -5.91 -18.93 6.03
CA ASP A 689 -5.86 -20.14 6.84
C ASP A 689 -5.47 -21.36 5.98
N HIS A 690 -5.87 -21.37 4.70
CA HIS A 690 -5.41 -22.36 3.71
C HIS A 690 -3.90 -22.22 3.44
N LEU A 691 -3.43 -21.00 3.14
CA LEU A 691 -2.02 -20.70 2.92
C LEU A 691 -1.15 -21.09 4.13
N MET A 692 -1.62 -20.77 5.33
CA MET A 692 -0.97 -21.09 6.58
C MET A 692 -0.81 -22.59 6.79
N LYS A 693 -1.87 -23.38 6.55
CA LYS A 693 -1.81 -24.85 6.67
C LYS A 693 -0.79 -25.45 5.71
N GLU A 694 -0.75 -24.99 4.47
CA GLU A 694 0.21 -25.46 3.46
C GLU A 694 1.65 -25.12 3.85
N VAL A 695 1.93 -23.87 4.25
CA VAL A 695 3.28 -23.47 4.69
C VAL A 695 3.69 -24.23 5.94
N GLN A 696 2.81 -24.37 6.93
CA GLN A 696 3.09 -25.11 8.17
C GLN A 696 3.43 -26.59 7.90
N ALA A 697 2.74 -27.22 6.94
CA ALA A 697 2.99 -28.62 6.57
C ALA A 697 4.43 -28.85 6.05
N VAL A 698 5.07 -27.84 5.47
CA VAL A 698 6.44 -27.95 4.95
C VAL A 698 7.48 -28.00 6.08
N PHE A 699 7.21 -27.34 7.22
CA PHE A 699 8.14 -27.28 8.35
C PHE A 699 7.92 -28.40 9.39
N LYS A 700 6.72 -28.98 9.47
CA LYS A 700 6.44 -30.14 10.35
C LYS A 700 7.21 -31.42 9.98
N THR A 701 7.84 -31.46 8.80
CA THR A 701 8.59 -32.63 8.32
C THR A 701 10.08 -32.64 8.67
N SER A 702 10.59 -31.60 9.33
CA SER A 702 12.00 -31.52 9.77
C SER A 702 12.11 -31.77 11.27
N ASP A 703 12.89 -32.79 11.67
CA ASP A 703 13.22 -33.16 13.07
C ASP A 703 14.19 -32.17 13.77
N ASP A 704 14.36 -30.96 13.24
CA ASP A 704 15.39 -30.00 13.68
C ASP A 704 14.78 -28.82 14.45
N ASP A 705 15.51 -28.29 15.45
CA ASP A 705 15.11 -27.16 16.32
C ASP A 705 15.03 -25.80 15.57
N SER A 706 15.11 -25.81 14.23
CA SER A 706 15.16 -24.64 13.36
C SER A 706 13.79 -24.21 12.80
N GLU A 707 12.69 -24.51 13.49
CA GLU A 707 11.36 -24.09 13.04
C GLU A 707 11.21 -22.56 13.13
N PRO A 708 10.80 -21.87 12.06
CA PRO A 708 10.62 -20.42 12.10
C PRO A 708 9.45 -20.04 13.02
N LEU A 709 9.56 -18.90 13.70
CA LEU A 709 8.45 -18.39 14.51
C LEU A 709 7.29 -17.94 13.61
N MET A 710 6.19 -18.70 13.62
CA MET A 710 5.00 -18.46 12.83
C MET A 710 3.88 -17.84 13.67
N VAL A 711 3.25 -16.79 13.18
CA VAL A 711 2.16 -16.09 13.88
C VAL A 711 1.00 -15.81 12.93
N ARG A 712 -0.19 -16.24 13.33
CA ARG A 712 -1.48 -15.82 12.77
C ARG A 712 -1.96 -14.59 13.53
N ALA A 713 -2.18 -13.50 12.81
CA ALA A 713 -2.66 -12.26 13.39
C ALA A 713 -4.12 -12.02 13.04
N ARG A 714 -5.04 -12.49 13.89
CA ARG A 714 -6.49 -12.24 13.80
C ARG A 714 -6.91 -11.16 14.82
N ALA A 715 -8.11 -10.60 14.65
CA ALA A 715 -8.70 -9.74 15.68
C ALA A 715 -9.16 -10.59 16.87
N ALA A 716 -9.00 -10.08 18.09
CA ALA A 716 -9.34 -10.79 19.32
C ALA A 716 -10.85 -11.09 19.51
N ASP A 717 -11.72 -10.62 18.60
CA ASP A 717 -13.18 -10.76 18.70
C ASP A 717 -13.74 -11.97 17.89
N ASP A 718 -12.89 -12.72 17.16
CA ASP A 718 -13.27 -13.94 16.43
C ASP A 718 -12.90 -15.19 17.28
N ASP A 719 -13.69 -15.48 18.32
CA ASP A 719 -13.44 -16.56 19.30
C ASP A 719 -13.64 -17.99 18.74
N ASP A 720 -14.35 -18.15 17.60
CA ASP A 720 -14.89 -19.45 17.19
C ASP A 720 -13.88 -20.41 16.51
N ALA A 721 -12.60 -20.01 16.34
CA ALA A 721 -11.57 -20.86 15.72
C ALA A 721 -10.14 -20.48 16.11
N ALA A 722 -9.81 -20.50 17.41
CA ALA A 722 -8.43 -20.31 17.87
C ALA A 722 -7.55 -21.49 17.44
N GLY A 723 -6.66 -21.26 16.48
CA GLY A 723 -5.63 -22.23 16.07
C GLY A 723 -4.33 -22.04 16.85
N ASP A 724 -3.46 -23.06 16.85
CA ASP A 724 -2.19 -23.05 17.60
C ASP A 724 -1.26 -21.86 17.28
N LEU A 725 -1.40 -21.27 16.08
CA LEU A 725 -0.54 -20.19 15.60
C LEU A 725 -1.08 -18.79 15.92
N GLU A 726 -2.25 -18.64 16.54
CA GLU A 726 -2.78 -17.32 16.92
C GLU A 726 -1.79 -16.58 17.84
N ILE A 727 -1.63 -15.27 17.62
CA ILE A 727 -0.61 -14.46 18.30
C ILE A 727 -0.68 -14.55 19.82
N ASP A 728 -1.90 -14.61 20.35
CA ASP A 728 -2.16 -14.65 21.77
C ASP A 728 -1.82 -16.06 22.32
N VAL A 729 -2.13 -17.14 21.59
CA VAL A 729 -1.74 -18.52 21.92
C VAL A 729 -0.23 -18.69 21.89
N GLN A 730 0.44 -18.17 20.86
CA GLN A 730 1.91 -18.15 20.76
C GLN A 730 2.54 -17.34 21.90
N ALA A 731 1.93 -16.21 22.25
CA ALA A 731 2.38 -15.41 23.40
C ALA A 731 2.28 -16.17 24.71
N ASP A 732 1.19 -16.92 24.91
CA ASP A 732 1.04 -17.77 26.10
C ASP A 732 2.13 -18.84 26.16
N LYS A 733 2.30 -19.62 25.07
CA LYS A 733 3.33 -20.65 24.99
C LYS A 733 4.72 -20.11 25.31
N LEU A 734 5.11 -19.01 24.65
CA LEU A 734 6.43 -18.39 24.85
C LEU A 734 6.59 -17.80 26.26
N LEU A 735 5.53 -17.28 26.88
CA LEU A 735 5.57 -16.83 28.27
C LEU A 735 5.75 -18.00 29.24
N GLN A 736 5.05 -19.11 29.03
CA GLN A 736 5.21 -20.32 29.85
C GLN A 736 6.63 -20.86 29.73
N ASP A 737 7.13 -21.04 28.50
CA ASP A 737 8.49 -21.52 28.23
C ASP A 737 9.55 -20.59 28.84
N LEU A 738 9.39 -19.27 28.66
CA LEU A 738 10.28 -18.27 29.26
C LEU A 738 10.23 -18.34 30.79
N SER A 739 9.04 -18.44 31.39
CA SER A 739 8.88 -18.49 32.85
C SER A 739 9.54 -19.72 33.47
N ALA A 740 9.56 -20.84 32.74
CA ALA A 740 10.20 -22.09 33.14
C ALA A 740 11.69 -22.19 32.75
N SER A 741 12.25 -21.17 32.07
CA SER A 741 13.63 -21.19 31.58
C SER A 741 14.65 -20.82 32.66
N SER A 742 15.88 -21.36 32.52
CA SER A 742 17.02 -20.99 33.38
C SER A 742 17.37 -19.50 33.29
N ILE A 743 17.03 -18.83 32.18
CA ILE A 743 17.26 -17.37 32.01
C ILE A 743 16.48 -16.57 33.05
N ILE A 744 15.26 -17.00 33.38
CA ILE A 744 14.41 -16.33 34.37
C ILE A 744 14.81 -16.69 35.80
N GLU A 745 15.34 -17.90 36.03
CA GLU A 745 15.91 -18.27 37.33
C GLU A 745 17.11 -17.38 37.71
N GLU A 746 17.94 -16.99 36.73
CA GLU A 746 19.10 -16.11 36.92
C GLU A 746 18.74 -14.61 36.86
N ALA A 747 17.52 -14.26 36.49
CA ALA A 747 17.09 -12.88 36.32
C ALA A 747 16.92 -12.13 37.66
N ALA A 748 16.97 -10.80 37.62
CA ALA A 748 16.67 -9.98 38.79
C ALA A 748 15.26 -10.30 39.35
N PRO A 749 15.06 -10.38 40.67
CA PRO A 749 13.79 -10.86 41.27
C PRO A 749 12.55 -10.10 40.79
N ARG A 750 12.69 -8.80 40.51
CA ARG A 750 11.60 -7.97 39.97
C ARG A 750 11.19 -8.38 38.56
N LEU A 751 12.14 -8.77 37.71
CA LEU A 751 11.87 -9.22 36.36
C LEU A 751 11.25 -10.62 36.37
N ALA A 752 11.82 -11.54 37.16
CA ALA A 752 11.29 -12.88 37.34
C ALA A 752 9.83 -12.84 37.83
N ALA A 753 9.53 -12.06 38.87
CA ALA A 753 8.16 -11.92 39.38
C ALA A 753 7.18 -11.36 38.33
N ARG A 754 7.63 -10.43 37.46
CA ARG A 754 6.79 -9.90 36.37
C ARG A 754 6.49 -10.95 35.30
N VAL A 755 7.48 -11.74 34.88
CA VAL A 755 7.27 -12.79 33.88
C VAL A 755 6.30 -13.86 34.41
N HIS A 756 6.49 -14.32 35.64
CA HIS A 756 5.55 -15.26 36.27
C HIS A 756 4.13 -14.68 36.43
N SER A 757 4.03 -13.39 36.77
CA SER A 757 2.73 -12.70 36.83
C SER A 757 2.02 -12.64 35.48
N LEU A 758 2.76 -12.46 34.38
CA LEU A 758 2.18 -12.45 33.03
C LEU A 758 1.77 -13.85 32.58
N ALA A 759 2.62 -14.86 32.80
CA ALA A 759 2.32 -16.26 32.47
C ALA A 759 1.09 -16.79 33.22
N SER A 760 0.96 -16.46 34.51
CA SER A 760 -0.18 -16.90 35.33
C SER A 760 -1.51 -16.19 35.00
N ALA A 761 -1.45 -14.94 34.50
CA ALA A 761 -2.62 -14.11 34.26
C ALA A 761 -3.53 -14.63 33.13
N LYS A 762 -3.00 -15.41 32.19
CA LYS A 762 -3.77 -15.96 31.06
C LYS A 762 -4.34 -17.36 31.34
N THR A 763 -3.67 -18.16 32.16
CA THR A 763 -4.16 -19.45 32.68
C THR A 763 -5.32 -19.33 33.66
N ALA A 764 -5.44 -18.21 34.38
CA ALA A 764 -6.62 -17.92 35.20
C ALA A 764 -7.73 -17.41 34.27
N SER A 765 -8.70 -18.29 33.94
CA SER A 765 -9.81 -18.05 33.02
C SER A 765 -10.24 -16.58 32.89
N ALA A 766 -10.41 -16.13 31.65
CA ALA A 766 -10.81 -14.79 31.21
C ALA A 766 -12.07 -14.17 31.87
N SER A 767 -12.72 -14.86 32.80
CA SER A 767 -13.91 -14.41 33.52
C SER A 767 -13.65 -13.56 34.78
N ASN A 768 -12.41 -13.46 35.30
CA ASN A 768 -12.13 -12.79 36.60
C ASN A 768 -11.19 -11.59 36.57
N LEU A 769 -10.62 -11.20 35.42
CA LEU A 769 -9.96 -9.89 35.29
C LEU A 769 -11.05 -8.84 35.06
N SER A 770 -11.71 -8.40 36.14
CA SER A 770 -12.66 -7.29 36.04
C SER A 770 -11.94 -6.10 35.39
N ALA A 771 -12.46 -5.64 34.26
CA ALA A 771 -11.91 -4.52 33.49
C ALA A 771 -11.90 -3.17 34.28
N GLY A 772 -12.37 -3.18 35.53
CA GLY A 772 -12.43 -2.02 36.43
C GLY A 772 -11.12 -1.73 37.18
N ASP A 773 -10.36 -2.74 37.60
CA ASP A 773 -9.21 -2.55 38.49
C ASP A 773 -7.94 -2.12 37.75
N ALA A 774 -7.20 -1.17 38.34
CA ALA A 774 -5.99 -0.60 37.74
C ALA A 774 -4.88 -1.65 37.50
N ALA A 775 -4.81 -2.67 38.35
CA ALA A 775 -3.87 -3.78 38.21
C ALA A 775 -4.19 -4.66 36.98
N GLY A 776 -5.46 -5.01 36.76
CA GLY A 776 -5.89 -5.80 35.60
C GLY A 776 -5.65 -5.05 34.28
N ARG A 777 -5.96 -3.74 34.24
CA ARG A 777 -5.65 -2.88 33.08
C ARG A 777 -4.17 -2.82 32.75
N ARG A 778 -3.31 -2.78 33.78
CA ARG A 778 -1.86 -2.81 33.59
C ARG A 778 -1.39 -4.14 33.00
N ILE A 779 -1.84 -5.27 33.55
CA ILE A 779 -1.47 -6.61 33.06
C ILE A 779 -1.91 -6.77 31.60
N ALA A 780 -3.14 -6.37 31.25
CA ALA A 780 -3.63 -6.41 29.88
C ALA A 780 -2.83 -5.49 28.92
N ALA A 781 -2.30 -4.36 29.41
CA ALA A 781 -1.40 -3.52 28.61
C ALA A 781 -0.03 -4.18 28.42
N GLU A 782 0.52 -4.82 29.45
CA GLU A 782 1.80 -5.53 29.38
C GLU A 782 1.72 -6.78 28.47
N LEU A 783 0.62 -7.54 28.50
CA LEU A 783 0.37 -8.65 27.58
C LEU A 783 0.31 -8.18 26.11
N ARG A 784 -0.45 -7.11 25.82
CA ARG A 784 -0.50 -6.52 24.47
C ARG A 784 0.83 -5.97 23.98
N ALA A 785 1.68 -5.50 24.90
CA ALA A 785 3.05 -5.10 24.59
C ALA A 785 3.92 -6.30 24.24
N PHE A 786 3.76 -7.43 24.96
CA PHE A 786 4.46 -8.68 24.69
C PHE A 786 4.03 -9.32 23.36
N GLU A 787 2.73 -9.37 23.06
CA GLU A 787 2.20 -9.77 21.74
C GLU A 787 2.81 -8.91 20.62
N GLY A 788 2.90 -7.59 20.83
CA GLY A 788 3.56 -6.70 19.88
C GLY A 788 5.05 -7.03 19.66
N MET A 789 5.75 -7.47 20.71
CA MET A 789 7.14 -7.93 20.60
C MET A 789 7.25 -9.20 19.77
N ILE A 790 6.35 -10.16 19.98
CA ILE A 790 6.30 -11.41 19.22
C ILE A 790 6.02 -11.12 17.75
N LEU A 791 5.05 -10.25 17.45
CA LEU A 791 4.74 -9.87 16.07
C LEU A 791 5.95 -9.28 15.33
N ARG A 792 6.77 -8.47 16.02
CA ARG A 792 8.01 -7.91 15.47
C ARG A 792 9.14 -8.93 15.33
N ALA A 793 9.15 -9.97 16.16
CA ALA A 793 10.17 -11.02 16.13
C ALA A 793 9.81 -12.17 15.18
N ALA A 794 8.53 -12.36 14.86
CA ALA A 794 8.06 -13.47 14.04
C ALA A 794 8.69 -13.44 12.63
N ASN A 795 9.13 -14.63 12.19
CA ASN A 795 9.64 -14.89 10.86
C ASN A 795 8.50 -14.92 9.84
N LEU A 796 7.42 -15.64 10.13
CA LEU A 796 6.28 -15.80 9.23
C LEU A 796 5.04 -15.20 9.87
N VAL A 797 4.50 -14.13 9.28
CA VAL A 797 3.29 -13.47 9.78
C VAL A 797 2.15 -13.67 8.78
N PHE A 798 1.06 -14.27 9.22
CA PHE A 798 -0.15 -14.53 8.44
C PHE A 798 -1.24 -13.56 8.83
N ALA A 799 -1.64 -12.67 7.92
CA ALA A 799 -2.60 -11.62 8.23
C ALA A 799 -3.44 -11.22 7.01
N THR A 800 -4.73 -10.93 7.23
CA THR A 800 -5.56 -10.33 6.18
C THR A 800 -5.08 -8.91 5.86
N THR A 801 -5.32 -8.47 4.62
CA THR A 801 -4.75 -7.20 4.13
C THR A 801 -5.13 -5.97 4.96
N ASN A 802 -6.30 -5.98 5.62
CA ASN A 802 -6.81 -4.88 6.45
C ASN A 802 -6.92 -5.24 7.96
N SER A 803 -6.05 -6.11 8.46
CA SER A 803 -6.00 -6.48 9.88
C SER A 803 -5.41 -5.36 10.77
N ALA A 804 -5.78 -5.36 12.06
CA ALA A 804 -5.21 -4.43 13.04
C ALA A 804 -3.71 -4.66 13.30
N ALA A 805 -3.24 -5.89 13.12
CA ALA A 805 -1.83 -6.22 13.27
C ALA A 805 -0.98 -5.61 12.15
N VAL A 806 -1.45 -5.66 10.89
CA VAL A 806 -0.79 -4.99 9.76
C VAL A 806 -0.77 -3.48 9.95
N GLU A 807 -1.89 -2.89 10.41
CA GLU A 807 -1.94 -1.46 10.79
C GLU A 807 -0.87 -1.10 11.83
N ARG A 808 -0.77 -1.88 12.91
CA ARG A 808 0.23 -1.67 13.95
C ARG A 808 1.66 -1.79 13.40
N LEU A 809 1.93 -2.78 12.53
CA LEU A 809 3.23 -2.94 11.88
C LEU A 809 3.58 -1.74 10.99
N ILE A 810 2.61 -1.09 10.35
CA ILE A 810 2.85 0.13 9.57
C ILE A 810 3.24 1.30 10.50
N GLU A 811 2.52 1.48 11.61
CA GLU A 811 2.81 2.53 12.60
C GLU A 811 4.19 2.34 13.24
N GLU A 812 4.54 1.09 13.55
CA GLU A 812 5.82 0.73 14.18
C GLU A 812 6.96 0.54 13.17
N GLN A 813 6.73 0.77 11.86
CA GLN A 813 7.71 0.54 10.78
C GLN A 813 8.34 -0.87 10.80
N GLY A 814 7.53 -1.89 11.12
CA GLY A 814 7.94 -3.29 11.20
C GLY A 814 8.10 -3.93 9.83
N LEU A 815 9.21 -3.64 9.15
CA LEU A 815 9.49 -4.11 7.79
C LEU A 815 9.72 -5.63 7.69
N PHE A 816 9.37 -6.17 6.52
CA PHE A 816 9.57 -7.55 6.10
C PHE A 816 10.51 -7.60 4.88
N ASP A 817 11.26 -8.70 4.76
CA ASP A 817 12.08 -8.97 3.58
C ASP A 817 11.22 -9.29 2.36
N TRP A 818 10.03 -9.86 2.59
CA TRP A 818 9.03 -10.14 1.57
C TRP A 818 7.62 -9.87 2.06
N THR A 819 6.81 -9.29 1.18
CA THR A 819 5.35 -9.39 1.26
C THR A 819 4.86 -10.28 0.12
N ILE A 820 4.13 -11.34 0.45
CA ILE A 820 3.46 -12.22 -0.50
C ILE A 820 1.96 -12.09 -0.30
N VAL A 821 1.23 -11.67 -1.34
CA VAL A 821 -0.22 -11.52 -1.31
C VAL A 821 -0.88 -12.56 -2.22
N GLU A 822 -1.59 -13.53 -1.63
CA GLU A 822 -2.38 -14.52 -2.36
C GLU A 822 -3.80 -14.00 -2.65
N GLU A 823 -4.43 -14.53 -3.70
CA GLU A 823 -5.74 -14.09 -4.20
C GLU A 823 -5.81 -12.58 -4.49
N ALA A 824 -4.69 -11.99 -4.93
CA ALA A 824 -4.56 -10.56 -5.20
C ALA A 824 -5.52 -10.04 -6.29
N GLY A 825 -5.99 -10.92 -7.18
CA GLY A 825 -7.02 -10.60 -8.19
C GLY A 825 -8.41 -10.32 -7.62
N LYS A 826 -8.66 -10.64 -6.34
CA LYS A 826 -9.92 -10.36 -5.63
C LYS A 826 -9.87 -9.12 -4.74
N ALA A 827 -8.74 -8.42 -4.71
CA ALA A 827 -8.55 -7.25 -3.88
C ALA A 827 -8.39 -6.01 -4.77
N THR A 828 -8.99 -4.91 -4.36
CA THR A 828 -8.73 -3.58 -4.95
C THR A 828 -7.33 -3.10 -4.56
N GLY A 829 -6.76 -2.16 -5.32
CA GLY A 829 -5.49 -1.54 -4.95
C GLY A 829 -5.51 -0.95 -3.54
N GLY A 830 -6.63 -0.38 -3.12
CA GLY A 830 -6.81 0.16 -1.76
C GLY A 830 -6.79 -0.91 -0.66
N GLU A 831 -7.29 -2.12 -0.93
CA GLU A 831 -7.17 -3.25 0.00
C GLU A 831 -5.76 -3.85 0.01
N LEU A 832 -5.03 -3.76 -1.10
CA LEU A 832 -3.66 -4.28 -1.22
C LEU A 832 -2.61 -3.35 -0.62
N LEU A 833 -2.92 -2.06 -0.42
CA LEU A 833 -1.95 -1.04 -0.01
C LEU A 833 -1.19 -1.40 1.28
N SER A 834 -1.91 -1.79 2.33
CA SER A 834 -1.36 -2.02 3.68
C SER A 834 -0.22 -3.05 3.71
N PRO A 835 -0.37 -4.28 3.19
CA PRO A 835 0.73 -5.24 3.16
C PRO A 835 1.88 -4.82 2.24
N LEU A 836 1.61 -4.06 1.16
CA LEU A 836 2.64 -3.59 0.23
C LEU A 836 3.53 -2.47 0.81
N LEU A 837 3.05 -1.74 1.83
CA LEU A 837 3.86 -0.75 2.57
C LEU A 837 4.95 -1.37 3.44
N LEU A 838 4.82 -2.66 3.76
CA LEU A 838 5.66 -3.31 4.78
C LEU A 838 6.89 -4.03 4.23
N SER A 839 7.12 -4.00 2.92
CA SER A 839 8.29 -4.65 2.33
C SER A 839 8.72 -3.93 1.06
N HIS A 840 10.01 -3.95 0.76
CA HIS A 840 10.58 -3.49 -0.52
C HIS A 840 10.40 -4.51 -1.65
N ARG A 841 10.00 -5.74 -1.31
CA ARG A 841 9.91 -6.85 -2.25
C ARG A 841 8.57 -7.55 -2.14
N ARG A 842 7.83 -7.53 -3.25
CA ARG A 842 6.40 -7.82 -3.27
C ARG A 842 6.12 -8.88 -4.32
N LEU A 843 5.44 -9.94 -3.90
CA LEU A 843 4.90 -10.96 -4.79
C LEU A 843 3.38 -10.93 -4.67
N MET A 844 2.70 -10.61 -5.76
CA MET A 844 1.24 -10.73 -5.81
C MET A 844 0.87 -11.93 -6.66
N ILE A 845 0.01 -12.79 -6.14
CA ILE A 845 -0.41 -14.03 -6.78
C ILE A 845 -1.93 -14.03 -6.85
N GLY A 846 -2.48 -14.29 -8.03
CA GLY A 846 -3.93 -14.27 -8.20
C GLY A 846 -4.37 -14.75 -9.56
N ASP A 847 -5.67 -14.70 -9.78
CA ASP A 847 -6.28 -15.01 -11.07
C ASP A 847 -7.39 -14.02 -11.39
N HIS A 848 -7.08 -12.97 -12.15
CA HIS A 848 -8.04 -11.94 -12.55
C HIS A 848 -9.09 -12.45 -13.56
N LYS A 849 -8.96 -13.70 -14.05
CA LYS A 849 -9.99 -14.36 -14.85
C LYS A 849 -11.03 -15.10 -13.98
N GLN A 850 -10.89 -15.08 -12.65
CA GLN A 850 -11.92 -15.49 -11.68
C GLN A 850 -12.58 -14.25 -11.04
N LEU A 851 -13.41 -14.44 -10.00
CA LEU A 851 -14.24 -13.36 -9.44
C LEU A 851 -13.40 -12.13 -9.07
N PRO A 852 -13.85 -10.92 -9.44
CA PRO A 852 -13.15 -9.69 -9.14
C PRO A 852 -13.43 -9.23 -7.70
N PRO A 853 -12.83 -8.11 -7.25
CA PRO A 853 -13.22 -7.49 -5.98
C PRO A 853 -14.71 -7.17 -5.92
N PHE A 854 -15.27 -7.17 -4.71
CA PHE A 854 -16.69 -6.92 -4.51
C PHE A 854 -17.10 -5.52 -5.01
N ASP A 855 -18.25 -5.44 -5.70
CA ASP A 855 -18.84 -4.21 -6.24
C ASP A 855 -17.95 -3.38 -7.19
N VAL A 856 -16.87 -3.97 -7.74
CA VAL A 856 -15.94 -3.27 -8.63
C VAL A 856 -16.63 -2.65 -9.85
N ASP A 857 -17.63 -3.31 -10.43
CA ASP A 857 -18.33 -2.83 -11.64
C ASP A 857 -19.12 -1.55 -11.36
N LYS A 858 -19.69 -1.41 -10.15
CA LYS A 858 -20.41 -0.19 -9.74
C LYS A 858 -19.43 0.98 -9.64
N MET A 859 -18.29 0.75 -8.98
CA MET A 859 -17.27 1.78 -8.77
C MET A 859 -16.58 2.16 -10.09
N ALA A 860 -16.31 1.19 -10.97
CA ALA A 860 -15.76 1.43 -12.30
C ALA A 860 -16.71 2.27 -13.18
N LYS A 861 -18.01 1.95 -13.14
CA LYS A 861 -19.04 2.74 -13.83
C LYS A 861 -19.07 4.19 -13.32
N LEU A 862 -18.97 4.39 -12.00
CA LEU A 862 -18.91 5.73 -11.42
C LEU A 862 -17.65 6.48 -11.89
N LEU A 863 -16.47 5.86 -11.77
CA LEU A 863 -15.18 6.47 -12.16
C LEU A 863 -15.07 6.79 -13.66
N SER A 864 -15.88 6.15 -14.51
CA SER A 864 -15.95 6.48 -15.93
C SER A 864 -16.57 7.87 -16.22
N SER A 865 -17.25 8.46 -15.24
CA SER A 865 -17.87 9.79 -15.34
C SER A 865 -17.26 10.76 -14.34
N THR A 866 -16.33 11.59 -14.81
CA THR A 866 -15.65 12.59 -13.97
C THR A 866 -16.63 13.53 -13.27
N THR A 867 -17.72 13.93 -13.94
CA THR A 867 -18.74 14.81 -13.34
C THR A 867 -19.51 14.12 -12.23
N ALA A 868 -19.93 12.87 -12.43
CA ALA A 868 -20.62 12.11 -11.39
C ALA A 868 -19.73 11.89 -10.15
N VAL A 869 -18.43 11.61 -10.36
CA VAL A 869 -17.44 11.52 -9.28
C VAL A 869 -17.33 12.84 -8.52
N GLN A 870 -17.24 13.98 -9.22
CA GLN A 870 -17.18 15.30 -8.59
C GLN A 870 -18.39 15.56 -7.70
N ASP A 871 -19.60 15.25 -8.18
CA ASP A 871 -20.84 15.44 -7.42
C ASP A 871 -20.89 14.52 -6.18
N VAL A 872 -20.47 13.26 -6.33
CA VAL A 872 -20.36 12.32 -5.20
C VAL A 872 -19.37 12.82 -4.15
N VAL A 873 -18.18 13.27 -4.56
CA VAL A 873 -17.15 13.76 -3.63
C VAL A 873 -17.64 15.00 -2.88
N LYS A 874 -18.29 15.96 -3.57
CA LYS A 874 -18.87 17.16 -2.92
C LYS A 874 -19.93 16.80 -1.88
N LEU A 875 -20.82 15.87 -2.19
CA LEU A 875 -21.85 15.40 -1.25
C LEU A 875 -21.24 14.62 -0.08
N ALA A 876 -20.24 13.78 -0.35
CA ALA A 876 -19.56 12.98 0.66
C ALA A 876 -18.83 13.84 1.70
N GLU A 877 -18.33 15.02 1.31
CA GLU A 877 -17.59 15.93 2.20
C GLU A 877 -18.38 16.27 3.49
N GLY A 878 -19.69 16.50 3.36
CA GLY A 878 -20.58 16.80 4.49
C GLY A 878 -21.13 15.56 5.21
N LEU A 879 -21.05 14.38 4.58
CA LEU A 879 -21.59 13.12 5.10
C LEU A 879 -20.53 12.25 5.79
N VAL A 880 -19.26 12.61 5.67
CA VAL A 880 -18.11 11.93 6.30
C VAL A 880 -17.54 12.77 7.43
N SER A 881 -17.38 12.15 8.60
CA SER A 881 -16.88 12.82 9.80
C SER A 881 -15.43 13.27 9.63
N ARG A 882 -15.05 14.36 10.30
CA ARG A 882 -13.66 14.84 10.37
C ARG A 882 -12.68 13.77 10.89
N TYR A 883 -13.14 12.79 11.67
CA TYR A 883 -12.31 11.70 12.18
C TYR A 883 -11.93 10.66 11.11
N LEU A 884 -12.54 10.74 9.93
CA LEU A 884 -12.24 9.91 8.76
C LEU A 884 -11.62 10.74 7.63
N LYS A 885 -11.11 11.94 7.95
CA LYS A 885 -10.38 12.81 7.02
C LYS A 885 -8.90 12.88 7.44
N ASP A 886 -8.02 12.89 6.45
CA ASP A 886 -6.59 13.15 6.58
C ASP A 886 -6.19 14.27 5.58
N PRO A 887 -4.95 14.79 5.63
CA PRO A 887 -4.52 15.84 4.70
C PRO A 887 -4.67 15.46 3.21
N GLY A 888 -4.50 14.19 2.83
CA GLY A 888 -4.68 13.73 1.44
C GLY A 888 -6.15 13.69 1.01
N ILE A 889 -7.04 13.32 1.91
CA ILE A 889 -8.49 13.37 1.72
C ILE A 889 -8.95 14.83 1.58
N ASP A 890 -8.48 15.72 2.47
CA ASP A 890 -8.79 17.16 2.41
C ASP A 890 -8.24 17.80 1.12
N GLU A 891 -7.00 17.46 0.72
CA GLU A 891 -6.43 17.89 -0.57
C GLU A 891 -7.30 17.45 -1.76
N THR A 892 -7.89 16.25 -1.70
CA THR A 892 -8.77 15.73 -2.76
C THR A 892 -10.12 16.46 -2.79
N PHE A 893 -10.72 16.77 -1.62
CA PHE A 893 -11.92 17.61 -1.53
C PHE A 893 -11.69 19.02 -2.10
N ASP A 894 -10.56 19.64 -1.73
CA ASP A 894 -10.16 20.96 -2.20
C ASP A 894 -9.96 21.01 -3.72
N GLU A 895 -9.40 19.95 -4.31
CA GLU A 895 -9.19 19.86 -5.76
C GLU A 895 -10.50 19.78 -6.55
N VAL A 896 -11.45 18.97 -6.09
CA VAL A 896 -12.78 18.86 -6.72
C VAL A 896 -13.48 20.21 -6.76
N SER A 897 -13.25 21.05 -5.75
CA SER A 897 -13.79 22.42 -5.69
C SER A 897 -13.16 23.38 -6.70
N LYS A 898 -11.94 23.08 -7.19
CA LYS A 898 -11.17 23.95 -8.10
C LYS A 898 -11.38 23.65 -9.59
N ALA A 899 -12.16 22.63 -9.94
CA ALA A 899 -12.61 22.29 -11.31
C ALA A 899 -11.50 22.27 -12.39
N GLY A 900 -10.38 21.62 -12.12
CA GLY A 900 -9.25 21.50 -13.06
C GLY A 900 -9.21 20.22 -13.90
N ASP A 901 -8.53 20.28 -15.05
CA ASP A 901 -8.31 19.14 -15.97
C ASP A 901 -7.53 17.96 -15.35
N ASP A 902 -6.80 18.19 -14.26
CA ASP A 902 -5.99 17.16 -13.58
C ASP A 902 -6.85 16.09 -12.88
N PHE A 903 -8.06 16.45 -12.43
CA PHE A 903 -8.96 15.53 -11.72
C PHE A 903 -9.43 14.36 -12.60
N GLY A 904 -9.62 14.60 -13.91
CA GLY A 904 -9.96 13.53 -14.86
C GLY A 904 -8.88 12.45 -14.94
N ARG A 905 -7.60 12.84 -14.82
CA ARG A 905 -6.47 11.89 -14.76
C ARG A 905 -6.46 11.13 -13.45
N THR A 906 -6.77 11.79 -12.33
CA THR A 906 -6.91 11.14 -11.02
C THR A 906 -8.02 10.08 -11.04
N CYS A 907 -9.15 10.34 -11.71
CA CYS A 907 -10.20 9.32 -11.90
C CYS A 907 -9.70 8.11 -12.72
N ALA A 908 -8.91 8.35 -13.77
CA ALA A 908 -8.34 7.28 -14.59
C ALA A 908 -7.31 6.43 -13.81
N GLU A 909 -6.47 7.07 -13.00
CA GLU A 909 -5.55 6.38 -12.09
C GLU A 909 -6.33 5.57 -11.03
N ALA A 910 -7.37 6.14 -10.42
CA ALA A 910 -8.25 5.44 -9.48
C ALA A 910 -8.93 4.22 -10.12
N LEU A 911 -9.38 4.35 -11.38
CA LEU A 911 -9.94 3.23 -12.13
C LEU A 911 -8.92 2.11 -12.34
N SER A 912 -7.67 2.46 -12.64
CA SER A 912 -6.58 1.48 -12.79
C SER A 912 -6.25 0.75 -11.47
N LEU A 913 -6.38 1.45 -10.34
CA LEU A 913 -6.18 0.91 -9.00
C LEU A 913 -7.32 -0.02 -8.57
N LEU A 914 -8.55 0.13 -9.08
CA LEU A 914 -9.67 -0.77 -8.74
C LEU A 914 -9.36 -2.24 -9.02
N THR A 915 -8.69 -2.50 -10.15
CA THR A 915 -8.29 -3.84 -10.59
C THR A 915 -6.77 -3.90 -10.76
N LEU A 916 -6.01 -3.29 -9.82
CA LEU A 916 -4.56 -3.13 -9.87
C LEU A 916 -3.81 -4.37 -10.40
N PHE A 917 -4.11 -5.55 -9.84
CA PHE A 917 -3.47 -6.80 -10.25
C PHE A 917 -3.76 -7.15 -11.72
N GLU A 918 -5.02 -7.05 -12.16
CA GLU A 918 -5.42 -7.26 -13.55
C GLU A 918 -4.71 -6.27 -14.47
N THR A 919 -4.79 -4.97 -14.15
CA THR A 919 -4.19 -3.88 -14.94
C THR A 919 -2.71 -4.13 -15.17
N PHE A 920 -1.94 -4.47 -14.14
CA PHE A 920 -0.51 -4.68 -14.27
C PHE A 920 -0.16 -5.97 -15.01
N VAL A 921 -0.88 -7.07 -14.73
CA VAL A 921 -0.65 -8.35 -15.41
C VAL A 921 -0.97 -8.22 -16.91
N GLU A 922 -2.11 -7.63 -17.26
CA GLU A 922 -2.52 -7.50 -18.68
C GLU A 922 -1.61 -6.55 -19.45
N ARG A 923 -1.16 -5.45 -18.84
CA ARG A 923 -0.18 -4.53 -19.43
C ARG A 923 1.14 -5.24 -19.73
N GLU A 924 1.64 -6.03 -18.78
CA GLU A 924 2.90 -6.75 -18.93
C GLU A 924 2.79 -7.93 -19.91
N LEU A 925 1.73 -8.74 -19.85
CA LEU A 925 1.51 -9.83 -20.82
C LEU A 925 1.35 -9.29 -22.25
N SER A 926 0.65 -8.17 -22.42
CA SER A 926 0.50 -7.49 -23.72
C SER A 926 1.84 -7.00 -24.26
N ARG A 927 2.71 -6.49 -23.39
CA ARG A 927 4.09 -6.12 -23.73
C ARG A 927 4.91 -7.34 -24.17
N GLN A 928 4.82 -8.44 -23.42
CA GLN A 928 5.53 -9.69 -23.76
C GLN A 928 5.11 -10.25 -25.13
N LYS A 929 3.81 -10.18 -25.48
CA LYS A 929 3.31 -10.56 -26.82
C LYS A 929 3.96 -9.72 -27.94
N LYS A 930 4.36 -8.47 -27.67
CA LYS A 930 5.11 -7.60 -28.61
C LYS A 930 6.62 -7.90 -28.69
N ARG A 931 7.12 -8.95 -28.00
CA ARG A 931 8.52 -9.40 -27.99
C ARG A 931 9.54 -8.35 -27.51
N ASP A 932 9.14 -7.50 -26.59
CA ASP A 932 10.06 -6.58 -25.88
C ASP A 932 11.03 -7.38 -24.97
N ILE A 933 12.33 -7.05 -25.05
CA ILE A 933 13.46 -7.80 -24.47
C ILE A 933 13.73 -7.45 -22.98
N GLY A 934 13.05 -6.45 -22.41
CA GLY A 934 13.26 -6.07 -21.00
C GLY A 934 12.84 -7.13 -19.95
N PRO A 935 13.30 -6.99 -18.69
CA PRO A 935 12.94 -7.90 -17.60
C PRO A 935 11.42 -7.99 -17.43
N ARG A 936 10.96 -9.19 -17.06
CA ARG A 936 9.54 -9.49 -16.86
C ARG A 936 9.15 -9.19 -15.42
N ILE A 937 8.01 -8.55 -15.25
CA ILE A 937 7.42 -8.28 -13.92
C ILE A 937 6.17 -9.13 -13.67
N ALA A 938 5.73 -9.91 -14.66
CA ALA A 938 4.58 -10.78 -14.54
C ALA A 938 4.73 -12.06 -15.38
N ARG A 939 4.15 -13.16 -14.89
CA ARG A 939 4.08 -14.44 -15.61
C ARG A 939 2.79 -15.19 -15.30
N ARG A 940 2.30 -15.95 -16.28
CA ARG A 940 1.23 -16.94 -16.12
C ARG A 940 1.80 -18.34 -15.89
N LEU A 941 1.22 -19.09 -14.96
CA LEU A 941 1.45 -20.53 -14.81
C LEU A 941 0.53 -21.31 -15.74
N ASN A 942 1.07 -22.28 -16.46
CA ASN A 942 0.35 -22.95 -17.55
C ASN A 942 0.08 -24.45 -17.31
N GLU A 943 0.64 -25.06 -16.26
CA GLU A 943 0.44 -26.49 -15.96
C GLU A 943 -0.45 -26.69 -14.72
N GLN A 944 -1.55 -27.41 -14.87
CA GLN A 944 -2.51 -27.72 -13.80
C GLN A 944 -2.46 -29.18 -13.32
N TYR A 945 -2.77 -29.40 -12.04
CA TYR A 945 -2.66 -30.66 -11.31
C TYR A 945 -3.98 -31.14 -10.67
N ARG A 946 -5.08 -30.40 -10.90
CA ARG A 946 -6.37 -30.60 -10.22
C ARG A 946 -7.38 -31.36 -11.08
N MET A 947 -7.68 -30.82 -12.26
CA MET A 947 -8.82 -31.21 -13.09
C MET A 947 -8.45 -32.37 -14.02
N HIS A 948 -9.42 -33.23 -14.28
CA HIS A 948 -9.33 -34.22 -15.35
C HIS A 948 -9.03 -33.52 -16.70
N PRO A 949 -8.17 -34.07 -17.59
CA PRO A 949 -7.78 -33.41 -18.84
C PRO A 949 -8.93 -32.87 -19.69
N ALA A 950 -10.03 -33.61 -19.80
CA ALA A 950 -11.22 -33.16 -20.53
C ALA A 950 -11.86 -31.89 -19.94
N ILE A 951 -11.96 -31.80 -18.61
CA ILE A 951 -12.50 -30.61 -17.91
C ILE A 951 -11.53 -29.44 -18.11
N ALA A 952 -10.23 -29.69 -17.94
CA ALA A 952 -9.18 -28.69 -18.11
C ALA A 952 -9.16 -28.08 -19.52
N ARG A 953 -9.38 -28.88 -20.57
CA ARG A 953 -9.45 -28.37 -21.96
C ARG A 953 -10.62 -27.42 -22.19
N ILE A 954 -11.79 -27.67 -21.61
CA ILE A 954 -12.93 -26.73 -21.66
C ILE A 954 -12.54 -25.42 -20.98
N VAL A 955 -12.03 -25.48 -19.75
CA VAL A 955 -11.62 -24.28 -18.99
C VAL A 955 -10.52 -23.51 -19.72
N SER A 956 -9.53 -24.22 -20.26
CA SER A 956 -8.41 -23.66 -21.02
C SER A 956 -8.86 -22.88 -22.25
N LYS A 957 -9.74 -23.47 -23.07
CA LYS A 957 -10.26 -22.85 -24.29
C LYS A 957 -11.13 -21.63 -23.98
N CYS A 958 -11.99 -21.72 -22.95
CA CYS A 958 -12.92 -20.65 -22.61
C CYS A 958 -12.26 -19.42 -21.98
N PHE A 959 -11.21 -19.60 -21.15
CA PHE A 959 -10.73 -18.53 -20.27
C PHE A 959 -9.21 -18.25 -20.36
N TYR A 960 -8.43 -19.14 -20.96
CA TYR A 960 -6.96 -19.07 -20.95
C TYR A 960 -6.34 -19.28 -22.34
N GLU A 961 -7.04 -18.92 -23.41
CA GLU A 961 -6.53 -18.95 -24.80
C GLU A 961 -6.01 -20.33 -25.25
N GLY A 962 -6.44 -21.42 -24.59
CA GLY A 962 -5.94 -22.77 -24.85
C GLY A 962 -4.54 -23.07 -24.29
N GLU A 963 -3.94 -22.16 -23.50
CA GLU A 963 -2.58 -22.29 -22.98
C GLU A 963 -2.48 -23.06 -21.65
N LEU A 964 -3.61 -23.37 -21.00
CA LEU A 964 -3.65 -24.15 -19.76
C LEU A 964 -3.67 -25.65 -20.09
N GLU A 965 -2.63 -26.37 -19.64
CA GLU A 965 -2.42 -27.79 -19.91
C GLU A 965 -2.42 -28.63 -18.62
N THR A 966 -2.82 -29.89 -18.72
CA THR A 966 -2.70 -30.83 -17.59
C THR A 966 -1.29 -31.40 -17.53
N ASN A 967 -0.63 -31.30 -16.37
CA ASN A 967 0.70 -31.87 -16.19
C ASN A 967 0.72 -33.38 -16.54
N ALA A 968 1.78 -33.83 -17.21
CA ALA A 968 1.89 -35.19 -17.72
C ALA A 968 1.71 -36.29 -16.65
N LYS A 969 2.25 -36.09 -15.44
CA LYS A 969 2.11 -37.05 -14.33
C LYS A 969 0.67 -37.13 -13.84
N GLN A 970 0.01 -35.97 -13.74
CA GLN A 970 -1.40 -35.92 -13.34
C GLN A 970 -2.32 -36.50 -14.42
N ALA A 971 -2.04 -36.22 -15.70
CA ALA A 971 -2.77 -36.81 -16.82
C ALA A 971 -2.66 -38.34 -16.82
N ALA A 972 -1.45 -38.87 -16.57
CA ALA A 972 -1.23 -40.31 -16.42
C ALA A 972 -2.00 -40.90 -15.23
N LYS A 973 -2.09 -40.19 -14.10
CA LYS A 973 -2.89 -40.59 -12.93
C LYS A 973 -4.38 -40.71 -13.27
N PHE A 974 -4.93 -39.77 -14.03
CA PHE A 974 -6.32 -39.85 -14.49
C PHE A 974 -6.54 -40.96 -15.53
N ALA A 975 -5.56 -41.22 -16.39
CA ALA A 975 -5.65 -42.28 -17.39
C ALA A 975 -5.55 -43.69 -16.79
N ALA A 976 -4.71 -43.87 -15.76
CA ALA A 976 -4.48 -45.15 -15.10
C ALA A 976 -5.47 -45.40 -13.93
N GLY A 977 -5.98 -44.35 -13.30
CA GLY A 977 -6.87 -44.44 -12.15
C GLY A 977 -8.35 -44.52 -12.52
N THR A 978 -9.11 -45.27 -11.74
CA THR A 978 -10.58 -45.20 -11.77
C THR A 978 -11.07 -44.09 -10.85
N ALA A 979 -12.11 -43.37 -11.26
CA ALA A 979 -12.74 -42.37 -10.40
C ALA A 979 -13.17 -43.01 -9.06
N PRO A 980 -13.05 -42.30 -7.92
CA PRO A 980 -13.38 -42.84 -6.59
C PRO A 980 -14.90 -42.98 -6.34
N PHE A 981 -15.70 -42.84 -7.39
CA PHE A 981 -17.16 -42.97 -7.41
C PHE A 981 -17.58 -43.44 -8.80
N LYS A 982 -18.80 -43.98 -8.90
CA LYS A 982 -19.41 -44.43 -10.15
C LYS A 982 -20.90 -44.16 -10.17
N SER A 983 -21.51 -44.31 -11.33
CA SER A 983 -22.95 -44.31 -11.46
C SER A 983 -23.52 -45.67 -11.07
N SER A 984 -24.61 -45.69 -10.31
CA SER A 984 -25.39 -46.90 -10.03
C SER A 984 -26.09 -47.44 -11.28
N ASN A 985 -26.37 -46.56 -12.26
CA ASN A 985 -26.89 -46.93 -13.56
C ASN A 985 -26.23 -46.10 -14.68
N PRO A 986 -25.12 -46.59 -15.26
CA PRO A 986 -24.38 -45.90 -16.32
C PRO A 986 -25.19 -45.64 -17.60
N SER A 987 -26.30 -46.36 -17.82
CA SER A 987 -27.17 -46.12 -18.97
C SER A 987 -28.04 -44.87 -18.80
N ILE A 988 -28.30 -44.46 -17.55
CA ILE A 988 -29.07 -43.25 -17.21
C ILE A 988 -28.14 -42.08 -16.94
N LEU A 989 -27.12 -42.29 -16.10
CA LEU A 989 -26.10 -41.29 -15.79
C LEU A 989 -24.73 -41.85 -16.17
N PRO A 990 -24.19 -41.49 -17.35
CA PRO A 990 -22.93 -42.04 -17.85
C PRO A 990 -21.72 -41.75 -16.97
N ASP A 991 -20.79 -42.70 -16.90
CA ASP A 991 -19.53 -42.54 -16.17
C ASP A 991 -18.48 -41.77 -16.98
N LYS A 992 -18.80 -40.52 -17.33
CA LYS A 992 -17.91 -39.62 -18.09
C LYS A 992 -17.39 -38.47 -17.23
N PRO A 993 -16.19 -37.94 -17.49
CA PRO A 993 -15.67 -36.75 -16.81
C PRO A 993 -16.59 -35.53 -16.90
N ILE A 994 -17.30 -35.37 -18.02
CA ILE A 994 -18.24 -34.27 -18.23
C ILE A 994 -19.60 -34.86 -18.58
N VAL A 995 -20.64 -34.46 -17.84
CA VAL A 995 -22.02 -34.84 -18.13
C VAL A 995 -22.88 -33.58 -18.17
N PHE A 996 -23.61 -33.39 -19.26
CA PHE A 996 -24.59 -32.31 -19.37
C PHE A 996 -26.00 -32.90 -19.33
N VAL A 997 -26.75 -32.62 -18.27
CA VAL A 997 -28.16 -32.94 -18.14
C VAL A 997 -28.96 -31.85 -18.84
N ASN A 998 -29.40 -32.17 -20.06
CA ASN A 998 -30.07 -31.23 -20.95
C ASN A 998 -31.55 -31.11 -20.56
N MET A 999 -31.93 -29.90 -20.16
CA MET A 999 -33.29 -29.49 -19.84
C MET A 999 -33.97 -28.96 -21.10
N PRO A 1000 -35.28 -29.21 -21.28
CA PRO A 1000 -36.04 -28.66 -22.41
C PRO A 1000 -35.99 -27.14 -22.41
N TYR A 1001 -35.95 -26.52 -23.59
CA TYR A 1001 -35.97 -25.07 -23.68
C TYR A 1001 -37.37 -24.54 -23.37
N ALA A 1002 -37.49 -23.60 -22.44
CA ALA A 1002 -38.79 -23.07 -22.02
C ALA A 1002 -39.65 -22.53 -23.19
N GLN A 1003 -39.01 -22.00 -24.24
CA GLN A 1003 -39.72 -21.51 -25.44
C GLN A 1003 -40.29 -22.61 -26.33
N GLU A 1004 -39.73 -23.82 -26.27
CA GLU A 1004 -40.16 -24.97 -27.08
C GLU A 1004 -41.37 -25.71 -26.45
N GLU A 1005 -41.72 -25.42 -25.19
CA GLU A 1005 -42.85 -26.07 -24.47
C GLU A 1005 -44.24 -25.46 -24.78
N GLY A 1006 -44.31 -24.36 -25.53
CA GLY A 1006 -45.57 -23.72 -25.97
C GLY A 1006 -46.34 -22.92 -24.89
N PRO A 1007 -47.47 -22.28 -25.25
CA PRO A 1007 -48.26 -21.46 -24.32
C PRO A 1007 -48.91 -22.32 -23.24
N GLY A 1008 -48.50 -22.14 -21.98
CA GLY A 1008 -48.98 -22.92 -20.82
C GLY A 1008 -47.97 -23.93 -20.25
N GLY A 1009 -46.76 -24.02 -20.82
CA GLY A 1009 -45.63 -24.72 -20.21
C GLY A 1009 -45.35 -24.20 -18.79
N ARG A 1010 -45.18 -25.11 -17.84
CA ARG A 1010 -44.78 -24.79 -16.45
C ARG A 1010 -43.26 -24.91 -16.22
N GLY A 1011 -42.50 -25.29 -17.24
CA GLY A 1011 -41.05 -25.47 -17.19
C GLY A 1011 -40.28 -24.16 -17.36
N GLY A 1012 -39.15 -24.04 -16.68
CA GLY A 1012 -38.26 -22.88 -16.75
C GLY A 1012 -38.00 -22.17 -15.42
N GLU A 1013 -37.34 -21.03 -15.50
CA GLU A 1013 -37.00 -20.22 -14.32
C GLU A 1013 -38.22 -19.54 -13.69
N ARG A 1014 -38.20 -19.35 -12.37
CA ARG A 1014 -39.14 -18.51 -11.62
C ARG A 1014 -38.54 -17.14 -11.35
N ALA A 1015 -39.38 -16.11 -11.40
CA ALA A 1015 -39.03 -14.70 -11.20
C ALA A 1015 -38.22 -14.45 -9.90
N PRO A 1016 -37.48 -13.32 -9.80
CA PRO A 1016 -36.59 -13.03 -8.69
C PRO A 1016 -37.25 -13.16 -7.30
N PRO A 1017 -36.57 -13.75 -6.30
CA PRO A 1017 -35.25 -14.37 -6.40
C PRO A 1017 -35.27 -15.65 -7.25
N TRP A 1018 -34.35 -15.74 -8.20
CA TRP A 1018 -34.40 -16.74 -9.29
C TRP A 1018 -34.23 -18.18 -8.79
N SER A 1019 -35.06 -19.10 -9.28
CA SER A 1019 -34.95 -20.54 -9.03
C SER A 1019 -35.55 -21.35 -10.19
N ASN A 1020 -35.13 -22.60 -10.36
CA ASN A 1020 -35.66 -23.51 -11.38
C ASN A 1020 -36.03 -24.86 -10.72
N PRO A 1021 -37.33 -25.13 -10.50
CA PRO A 1021 -37.80 -26.35 -9.85
C PRO A 1021 -37.41 -27.64 -10.56
N ASP A 1022 -37.45 -27.65 -11.89
CA ASP A 1022 -37.17 -28.85 -12.67
C ASP A 1022 -35.68 -29.18 -12.67
N GLU A 1023 -34.82 -28.16 -12.73
CA GLU A 1023 -33.39 -28.36 -12.52
C GLU A 1023 -33.09 -28.87 -11.10
N ALA A 1024 -33.76 -28.34 -10.08
CA ALA A 1024 -33.58 -28.82 -8.70
C ALA A 1024 -34.00 -30.30 -8.56
N ALA A 1025 -35.07 -30.71 -9.23
CA ALA A 1025 -35.48 -32.11 -9.30
C ALA A 1025 -34.48 -32.98 -10.07
N ALA A 1026 -33.92 -32.47 -11.17
CA ALA A 1026 -32.90 -33.14 -11.95
C ALA A 1026 -31.62 -33.35 -11.14
N VAL A 1027 -31.18 -32.35 -10.36
CA VAL A 1027 -30.06 -32.48 -9.42
C VAL A 1027 -30.30 -33.63 -8.44
N VAL A 1028 -31.50 -33.74 -7.84
CA VAL A 1028 -31.83 -34.87 -6.95
C VAL A 1028 -31.74 -36.23 -7.66
N GLN A 1029 -32.20 -36.33 -8.93
CA GLN A 1029 -32.06 -37.57 -9.70
C GLN A 1029 -30.60 -37.90 -10.03
N VAL A 1030 -29.78 -36.89 -10.36
CA VAL A 1030 -28.32 -37.08 -10.54
C VAL A 1030 -27.73 -37.64 -9.24
N LEU A 1031 -27.99 -36.99 -8.10
CA LEU A 1031 -27.46 -37.39 -6.80
C LEU A 1031 -27.87 -38.82 -6.42
N LYS A 1032 -29.10 -39.24 -6.74
CA LYS A 1032 -29.59 -40.61 -6.52
C LYS A 1032 -28.77 -41.67 -7.28
N HIS A 1033 -28.21 -41.30 -8.43
CA HIS A 1033 -27.42 -42.21 -9.26
C HIS A 1033 -25.93 -42.20 -8.93
N LEU A 1034 -25.42 -41.28 -8.11
CA LEU A 1034 -24.02 -41.26 -7.70
C LEU A 1034 -23.74 -42.23 -6.55
N HIS A 1035 -22.73 -43.07 -6.68
CA HIS A 1035 -22.38 -44.05 -5.65
C HIS A 1035 -20.87 -44.12 -5.47
N ALA A 1036 -20.40 -43.99 -4.22
CA ALA A 1036 -19.01 -44.23 -3.87
C ALA A 1036 -18.89 -45.60 -3.16
N PRO A 1037 -17.83 -46.38 -3.43
CA PRO A 1037 -17.54 -47.59 -2.68
C PRO A 1037 -17.19 -47.24 -1.21
N ASP A 1038 -17.44 -48.17 -0.29
CA ASP A 1038 -17.01 -48.03 1.10
C ASP A 1038 -15.48 -48.05 1.17
N ALA A 1039 -14.89 -46.88 1.37
CA ALA A 1039 -13.45 -46.66 1.50
C ALA A 1039 -13.16 -45.81 2.74
N GLU A 1040 -11.96 -45.95 3.32
CA GLU A 1040 -11.52 -45.13 4.46
C GLU A 1040 -11.59 -43.63 4.16
N LYS A 1041 -11.31 -43.23 2.91
CA LYS A 1041 -11.44 -41.84 2.45
C LYS A 1041 -12.62 -41.70 1.50
N LYS A 1042 -13.65 -40.95 1.93
CA LYS A 1042 -14.84 -40.66 1.14
C LYS A 1042 -14.50 -39.65 0.03
N PRO A 1043 -15.00 -39.81 -1.20
CA PRO A 1043 -14.89 -38.78 -2.22
C PRO A 1043 -15.69 -37.54 -1.84
N SER A 1044 -15.15 -36.38 -2.23
CA SER A 1044 -15.78 -35.08 -1.97
C SER A 1044 -16.85 -34.75 -3.02
N LEU A 1045 -17.97 -34.18 -2.57
CA LEU A 1045 -19.10 -33.78 -3.42
C LEU A 1045 -19.53 -32.34 -3.13
N ALA A 1046 -19.76 -31.57 -4.20
CA ALA A 1046 -20.36 -30.24 -4.13
C ALA A 1046 -21.54 -30.10 -5.09
N VAL A 1047 -22.58 -29.39 -4.65
CA VAL A 1047 -23.74 -29.00 -5.44
C VAL A 1047 -23.82 -27.49 -5.46
N LEU A 1048 -23.65 -26.89 -6.65
CA LEU A 1048 -23.49 -25.45 -6.80
C LEU A 1048 -24.61 -24.84 -7.65
N SER A 1049 -24.95 -23.60 -7.36
CA SER A 1049 -25.81 -22.79 -8.22
C SER A 1049 -25.46 -21.30 -8.09
N PRO A 1050 -25.56 -20.48 -9.15
CA PRO A 1050 -25.32 -19.04 -9.05
C PRO A 1050 -26.33 -18.30 -8.16
N TYR A 1051 -27.49 -18.90 -7.89
CA TYR A 1051 -28.62 -18.25 -7.23
C TYR A 1051 -28.92 -18.90 -5.87
N TRP A 1052 -28.81 -18.11 -4.80
CA TRP A 1052 -29.01 -18.60 -3.43
C TRP A 1052 -30.39 -19.24 -3.20
N GLN A 1053 -31.44 -18.74 -3.84
CA GLN A 1053 -32.79 -19.30 -3.73
C GLN A 1053 -32.87 -20.70 -4.35
N GLN A 1054 -32.10 -20.95 -5.42
CA GLN A 1054 -31.95 -22.29 -5.98
C GLN A 1054 -31.16 -23.20 -5.03
N VAL A 1055 -30.08 -22.70 -4.43
CA VAL A 1055 -29.28 -23.44 -3.43
C VAL A 1055 -30.16 -23.92 -2.28
N ARG A 1056 -30.92 -23.02 -1.64
CA ARG A 1056 -31.86 -23.38 -0.57
C ARG A 1056 -32.91 -24.39 -1.02
N ARG A 1057 -33.42 -24.26 -2.25
CA ARG A 1057 -34.41 -25.19 -2.80
C ARG A 1057 -33.82 -26.59 -2.94
N ILE A 1058 -32.62 -26.70 -3.51
CA ILE A 1058 -31.92 -27.97 -3.68
C ILE A 1058 -31.59 -28.58 -2.32
N GLU A 1059 -31.07 -27.78 -1.39
CA GLU A 1059 -30.75 -28.21 -0.03
C GLU A 1059 -31.97 -28.79 0.70
N ARG A 1060 -33.12 -28.10 0.69
CA ARG A 1060 -34.38 -28.64 1.23
C ARG A 1060 -34.78 -29.96 0.60
N LEU A 1061 -34.62 -30.10 -0.72
CA LEU A 1061 -34.94 -31.35 -1.42
C LEU A 1061 -33.96 -32.47 -1.06
N ILE A 1062 -32.67 -32.16 -0.87
CA ILE A 1062 -31.68 -33.13 -0.39
C ILE A 1062 -32.07 -33.60 1.00
N ASP A 1063 -32.36 -32.69 1.93
CA ASP A 1063 -32.72 -33.03 3.31
C ASP A 1063 -33.99 -33.87 3.39
N GLN A 1064 -35.03 -33.50 2.63
CA GLN A 1064 -36.28 -34.26 2.53
C GLN A 1064 -36.07 -35.70 2.03
N ASN A 1065 -35.06 -35.92 1.18
CA ASN A 1065 -34.80 -37.22 0.56
C ASN A 1065 -33.59 -37.97 1.18
N ARG A 1066 -32.92 -37.38 2.17
CA ARG A 1066 -31.63 -37.84 2.74
C ARG A 1066 -31.71 -39.27 3.31
N THR A 1067 -32.81 -39.58 4.00
CA THR A 1067 -33.06 -40.90 4.59
C THR A 1067 -33.85 -41.84 3.69
N ALA A 1068 -34.27 -41.39 2.51
CA ALA A 1068 -35.08 -42.18 1.57
C ALA A 1068 -34.27 -42.54 0.31
N THR A 1069 -34.33 -41.71 -0.73
CA THR A 1069 -33.72 -41.99 -2.05
C THR A 1069 -32.27 -41.54 -2.16
N LEU A 1070 -31.76 -40.74 -1.22
CA LEU A 1070 -30.39 -40.20 -1.22
C LEU A 1070 -29.49 -40.77 -0.11
N LYS A 1071 -29.79 -41.99 0.38
CA LYS A 1071 -28.96 -42.66 1.40
C LYS A 1071 -27.50 -42.83 0.97
N ASN A 1072 -27.25 -42.91 -0.34
CA ASN A 1072 -25.92 -42.99 -0.93
C ASN A 1072 -25.03 -41.79 -0.61
N LEU A 1073 -25.59 -40.62 -0.25
CA LEU A 1073 -24.79 -39.43 0.08
C LEU A 1073 -23.97 -39.59 1.36
N SER A 1074 -24.29 -40.56 2.24
CA SER A 1074 -23.45 -40.86 3.42
C SER A 1074 -22.05 -41.38 3.05
N SER A 1075 -21.88 -41.88 1.82
CA SER A 1075 -20.60 -42.31 1.26
C SER A 1075 -19.74 -41.16 0.70
N PHE A 1076 -20.25 -39.93 0.71
CA PHE A 1076 -19.53 -38.73 0.25
C PHE A 1076 -19.22 -37.79 1.42
N GLU A 1077 -18.13 -37.03 1.27
CA GLU A 1077 -17.79 -35.91 2.14
C GLU A 1077 -18.33 -34.61 1.54
N PRO A 1078 -19.09 -33.79 2.30
CA PRO A 1078 -19.55 -32.49 1.81
C PRO A 1078 -18.39 -31.51 1.66
N ALA A 1079 -18.26 -30.88 0.49
CA ALA A 1079 -17.15 -29.96 0.24
C ALA A 1079 -17.43 -28.50 0.63
N VAL A 1080 -18.70 -28.09 0.75
CA VAL A 1080 -19.08 -26.66 0.88
C VAL A 1080 -18.99 -26.15 2.34
N GLY A 1081 -19.00 -27.04 3.34
CA GLY A 1081 -18.86 -26.70 4.77
C GLY A 1081 -19.23 -27.87 5.69
N ASP A 1082 -19.22 -27.66 7.01
CA ASP A 1082 -19.26 -28.72 8.05
C ASP A 1082 -20.54 -29.59 8.09
N ALA A 1083 -21.61 -29.23 7.36
CA ALA A 1083 -22.87 -29.98 7.39
C ALA A 1083 -23.63 -30.14 6.06
N GLY A 1084 -23.19 -29.50 4.95
CA GLY A 1084 -24.00 -29.34 3.73
C GLY A 1084 -23.27 -29.56 2.41
N PHE A 1085 -23.97 -30.13 1.43
CA PHE A 1085 -23.45 -30.33 0.05
C PHE A 1085 -23.69 -29.13 -0.87
N CYS A 1086 -24.56 -28.18 -0.48
CA CYS A 1086 -25.06 -27.11 -1.34
C CYS A 1086 -24.39 -25.77 -1.06
N GLY A 1087 -23.97 -25.04 -2.10
CA GLY A 1087 -23.35 -23.71 -1.98
C GLY A 1087 -23.62 -22.81 -3.17
N THR A 1088 -23.43 -21.50 -2.99
CA THR A 1088 -23.36 -20.60 -4.14
C THR A 1088 -21.99 -20.71 -4.80
N VAL A 1089 -21.92 -20.32 -6.07
CA VAL A 1089 -20.64 -20.28 -6.81
C VAL A 1089 -19.63 -19.38 -6.11
N ASP A 1090 -20.07 -18.20 -5.66
CA ASP A 1090 -19.22 -17.23 -4.97
C ASP A 1090 -18.74 -17.75 -3.60
N SER A 1091 -19.58 -18.48 -2.85
CA SER A 1091 -19.18 -19.03 -1.54
C SER A 1091 -18.22 -20.20 -1.63
N PHE A 1092 -18.25 -20.95 -2.75
CA PHE A 1092 -17.37 -22.10 -2.98
C PHE A 1092 -16.06 -21.73 -3.69
N GLN A 1093 -15.73 -20.45 -3.81
CA GLN A 1093 -14.51 -20.02 -4.46
C GLN A 1093 -13.28 -20.39 -3.62
N GLY A 1094 -12.34 -21.09 -4.24
CA GLY A 1094 -11.18 -21.69 -3.57
C GLY A 1094 -11.40 -23.18 -3.26
N GLY A 1095 -12.66 -23.58 -3.06
CA GLY A 1095 -13.07 -24.96 -2.92
C GLY A 1095 -12.88 -25.79 -4.20
N GLU A 1096 -12.81 -27.10 -4.00
CA GLU A 1096 -12.70 -28.13 -5.02
C GLU A 1096 -13.37 -29.41 -4.53
N ALA A 1097 -13.92 -30.21 -5.45
CA ALA A 1097 -14.53 -31.50 -5.12
C ALA A 1097 -14.25 -32.55 -6.20
N ASP A 1098 -14.27 -33.83 -5.83
CA ASP A 1098 -14.13 -34.94 -6.76
C ASP A 1098 -15.28 -34.96 -7.77
N VAL A 1099 -16.51 -34.70 -7.28
CA VAL A 1099 -17.71 -34.48 -8.10
C VAL A 1099 -18.29 -33.11 -7.82
N VAL A 1100 -18.61 -32.38 -8.89
CA VAL A 1100 -19.37 -31.13 -8.79
C VAL A 1100 -20.62 -31.24 -9.67
N VAL A 1101 -21.79 -30.98 -9.06
CA VAL A 1101 -23.07 -30.87 -9.76
C VAL A 1101 -23.48 -29.41 -9.77
N VAL A 1102 -23.80 -28.84 -10.93
CA VAL A 1102 -24.15 -27.42 -11.07
C VAL A 1102 -25.54 -27.25 -11.68
N SER A 1103 -26.41 -26.48 -11.03
CA SER A 1103 -27.69 -26.01 -11.60
C SER A 1103 -27.54 -24.58 -12.11
N MET A 1104 -27.73 -24.41 -13.41
CA MET A 1104 -27.52 -23.14 -14.11
C MET A 1104 -28.72 -22.18 -13.99
N VAL A 1105 -29.91 -22.70 -13.71
CA VAL A 1105 -31.18 -22.00 -13.45
C VAL A 1105 -31.80 -21.32 -14.67
N ARG A 1106 -31.01 -20.51 -15.38
CA ARG A 1106 -31.51 -19.63 -16.44
C ARG A 1106 -31.98 -20.42 -17.64
N ASN A 1107 -33.26 -20.27 -17.95
CA ASN A 1107 -33.95 -20.89 -19.08
C ASN A 1107 -35.26 -20.12 -19.32
N ASN A 1108 -35.28 -19.21 -20.30
CA ASN A 1108 -36.35 -18.23 -20.50
C ASN A 1108 -36.48 -17.77 -21.97
N HIS A 1109 -37.49 -16.95 -22.25
CA HIS A 1109 -37.79 -16.46 -23.60
C HIS A 1109 -37.06 -15.15 -23.99
N HIS A 1110 -36.13 -14.65 -23.15
CA HIS A 1110 -35.44 -13.40 -23.45
C HIS A 1110 -34.33 -13.62 -24.48
N THR A 1111 -34.21 -12.69 -25.42
CA THR A 1111 -33.22 -12.74 -26.51
C THR A 1111 -31.99 -11.88 -26.26
N THR A 1112 -32.06 -10.87 -25.39
CA THR A 1112 -30.87 -10.06 -25.06
C THR A 1112 -30.00 -10.77 -24.02
N PRO A 1113 -28.68 -10.92 -24.24
CA PRO A 1113 -27.78 -11.66 -23.34
C PRO A 1113 -27.89 -11.22 -21.87
N ALA A 1114 -27.98 -9.91 -21.63
CA ALA A 1114 -28.12 -9.36 -20.28
C ALA A 1114 -29.35 -9.88 -19.53
N ARG A 1115 -30.52 -9.93 -20.18
CA ARG A 1115 -31.78 -10.40 -19.55
C ARG A 1115 -31.87 -11.92 -19.57
N ALA A 1116 -31.37 -12.57 -20.62
CA ALA A 1116 -31.41 -14.01 -20.77
C ALA A 1116 -30.54 -14.69 -19.70
N LEU A 1117 -29.27 -14.32 -19.63
CA LEU A 1117 -28.26 -15.02 -18.81
C LEU A 1117 -28.13 -14.45 -17.39
N GLY A 1118 -28.47 -13.18 -17.15
CA GLY A 1118 -28.29 -12.57 -15.83
C GLY A 1118 -26.86 -12.75 -15.30
N PHE A 1119 -26.69 -13.44 -14.17
CA PHE A 1119 -25.38 -13.71 -13.56
C PHE A 1119 -24.49 -14.65 -14.38
N LEU A 1120 -25.05 -15.47 -15.27
CA LEU A 1120 -24.28 -16.37 -16.13
C LEU A 1120 -23.57 -15.65 -17.28
N ARG A 1121 -23.87 -14.38 -17.54
CA ARG A 1121 -23.14 -13.57 -18.54
C ARG A 1121 -21.70 -13.31 -18.09
N ASP A 1122 -21.45 -13.32 -16.79
CA ASP A 1122 -20.14 -13.08 -16.21
C ASP A 1122 -19.19 -14.26 -16.47
N ASN A 1123 -18.20 -14.04 -17.33
CA ASN A 1123 -17.21 -15.07 -17.69
C ASN A 1123 -16.38 -15.51 -16.48
N ARG A 1124 -16.15 -14.65 -15.49
CA ARG A 1124 -15.36 -14.94 -14.27
C ARG A 1124 -16.11 -15.91 -13.38
N ARG A 1125 -17.42 -15.72 -13.20
CA ARG A 1125 -18.30 -16.69 -12.51
C ARG A 1125 -18.34 -18.03 -13.23
N MET A 1126 -18.42 -18.00 -14.56
CA MET A 1126 -18.42 -19.21 -15.38
C MET A 1126 -17.10 -19.98 -15.29
N ASN A 1127 -15.97 -19.27 -15.23
CA ASN A 1127 -14.67 -19.88 -14.96
C ASN A 1127 -14.67 -20.58 -13.61
N VAL A 1128 -15.16 -19.90 -12.55
CA VAL A 1128 -15.31 -20.52 -11.23
C VAL A 1128 -16.20 -21.75 -11.29
N ILE A 1129 -17.36 -21.71 -11.94
CA ILE A 1129 -18.28 -22.86 -12.09
C ILE A 1129 -17.59 -24.06 -12.72
N LEU A 1130 -16.91 -23.85 -13.85
CA LEU A 1130 -16.37 -24.92 -14.67
C LEU A 1130 -15.06 -25.52 -14.12
N SER A 1131 -14.41 -24.86 -13.16
CA SER A 1131 -13.08 -25.23 -12.66
C SER A 1131 -13.04 -25.90 -11.27
N ARG A 1132 -14.19 -26.28 -10.69
CA ARG A 1132 -14.26 -26.85 -9.32
C ARG A 1132 -14.10 -28.37 -9.25
N ALA A 1133 -14.42 -29.06 -10.34
CA ALA A 1133 -14.43 -30.52 -10.38
C ALA A 1133 -13.03 -31.10 -10.65
N LYS A 1134 -12.63 -32.09 -9.85
CA LYS A 1134 -11.41 -32.88 -10.10
C LYS A 1134 -11.69 -34.00 -11.12
N TRP A 1135 -12.66 -34.87 -10.84
CA TRP A 1135 -12.93 -36.06 -11.64
C TRP A 1135 -14.16 -35.92 -12.54
N ARG A 1136 -15.28 -35.42 -11.99
CA ARG A 1136 -16.54 -35.32 -12.75
C ARG A 1136 -17.25 -33.99 -12.54
N MET A 1137 -17.56 -33.33 -13.65
CA MET A 1137 -18.39 -32.14 -13.72
C MET A 1137 -19.75 -32.50 -14.33
N ILE A 1138 -20.83 -32.26 -13.59
CA ILE A 1138 -22.20 -32.49 -14.05
C ILE A 1138 -22.93 -31.15 -14.11
N ILE A 1139 -23.35 -30.73 -15.30
CA ILE A 1139 -24.05 -29.47 -15.52
C ILE A 1139 -25.52 -29.75 -15.82
N VAL A 1140 -26.43 -29.08 -15.13
CA VAL A 1140 -27.88 -29.13 -15.35
C VAL A 1140 -28.33 -27.78 -15.90
N GLY A 1141 -28.86 -27.77 -17.12
CA GLY A 1141 -29.29 -26.55 -17.83
C GLY A 1141 -29.81 -26.88 -19.23
N SER A 1142 -30.09 -25.87 -20.07
CA SER A 1142 -30.63 -26.10 -21.42
C SER A 1142 -29.63 -25.70 -22.53
N LEU A 1143 -29.15 -26.68 -23.30
CA LEU A 1143 -28.22 -26.41 -24.42
C LEU A 1143 -28.90 -25.61 -25.53
N SER A 1144 -30.17 -25.91 -25.84
CA SER A 1144 -30.94 -25.17 -26.84
C SER A 1144 -31.09 -23.69 -26.47
N PHE A 1145 -31.36 -23.40 -25.19
CA PHE A 1145 -31.38 -22.02 -24.68
C PHE A 1145 -30.03 -21.32 -24.91
N TYR A 1146 -28.91 -21.93 -24.50
CA TYR A 1146 -27.59 -21.30 -24.67
C TYR A 1146 -27.21 -21.11 -26.14
N LYS A 1147 -27.50 -22.09 -27.01
CA LYS A 1147 -27.30 -21.97 -28.46
C LYS A 1147 -28.13 -20.83 -29.06
N HIS A 1148 -29.38 -20.68 -28.62
CA HIS A 1148 -30.24 -19.58 -29.05
C HIS A 1148 -29.68 -18.21 -28.63
N VAL A 1149 -29.26 -18.07 -27.36
CA VAL A 1149 -28.69 -16.81 -26.85
C VAL A 1149 -27.40 -16.43 -27.58
N VAL A 1150 -26.50 -17.39 -27.84
CA VAL A 1150 -25.27 -17.15 -28.60
C VAL A 1150 -25.58 -16.69 -30.03
N SER A 1151 -26.47 -17.40 -30.73
CA SER A 1151 -26.88 -17.02 -32.09
C SER A 1151 -27.52 -15.64 -32.14
N ALA A 1152 -28.32 -15.27 -31.13
CA ALA A 1152 -28.92 -13.95 -31.04
C ALA A 1152 -27.88 -12.84 -30.78
N ALA A 1153 -26.82 -13.14 -30.02
CA ALA A 1153 -25.75 -12.20 -29.69
C ALA A 1153 -24.79 -11.93 -30.85
N ASP A 1154 -24.50 -12.93 -31.69
CA ASP A 1154 -23.68 -12.77 -32.91
C ASP A 1154 -24.28 -11.70 -33.85
N HIS A 1155 -25.62 -11.62 -33.90
CA HIS A 1155 -26.33 -10.59 -34.65
C HIS A 1155 -26.25 -9.19 -34.01
N LEU A 1156 -25.90 -9.10 -32.72
CA LEU A 1156 -25.81 -7.86 -31.94
C LEU A 1156 -24.36 -7.37 -31.74
N GLN A 1157 -23.36 -8.08 -32.26
CA GLN A 1157 -21.92 -7.81 -32.05
C GLN A 1157 -21.52 -7.73 -30.56
N ASP A 1158 -22.21 -8.44 -29.67
CA ASP A 1158 -21.92 -8.44 -28.24
C ASP A 1158 -20.75 -9.39 -27.93
N GLN A 1159 -19.56 -8.83 -27.68
CA GLN A 1159 -18.33 -9.60 -27.45
C GLN A 1159 -18.29 -10.27 -26.05
N ASP A 1160 -19.17 -9.89 -25.13
CA ASP A 1160 -19.06 -10.26 -23.71
C ASP A 1160 -19.41 -11.72 -23.39
N ILE A 1161 -20.06 -12.43 -24.32
CA ILE A 1161 -20.44 -13.85 -24.14
C ILE A 1161 -19.67 -14.84 -25.02
N GLY A 1162 -18.56 -14.41 -25.63
CA GLY A 1162 -17.76 -15.28 -26.51
C GLY A 1162 -17.31 -16.59 -25.85
N PHE A 1163 -17.07 -16.57 -24.53
CA PHE A 1163 -16.72 -17.77 -23.76
C PHE A 1163 -17.81 -18.86 -23.80
N LEU A 1164 -19.09 -18.50 -23.99
CA LEU A 1164 -20.20 -19.45 -24.05
C LEU A 1164 -20.19 -20.20 -25.39
N SER A 1165 -19.83 -19.52 -26.47
CA SER A 1165 -19.59 -20.16 -27.78
C SER A 1165 -18.42 -21.15 -27.70
N GLU A 1166 -17.32 -20.73 -27.06
CA GLU A 1166 -16.17 -21.61 -26.83
C GLU A 1166 -16.52 -22.81 -25.95
N PHE A 1167 -17.35 -22.62 -24.92
CA PHE A 1167 -17.84 -23.71 -24.06
C PHE A 1167 -18.66 -24.73 -24.87
N LEU A 1168 -19.61 -24.27 -25.68
CA LEU A 1168 -20.43 -25.16 -26.51
C LEU A 1168 -19.57 -25.93 -27.53
N SER A 1169 -18.62 -25.25 -28.17
CA SER A 1169 -17.66 -25.86 -29.09
C SER A 1169 -16.79 -26.91 -28.41
N ALA A 1170 -16.22 -26.57 -27.25
CA ALA A 1170 -15.35 -27.47 -26.48
C ALA A 1170 -16.14 -28.68 -25.94
N PHE A 1171 -17.37 -28.49 -25.49
CA PHE A 1171 -18.23 -29.57 -25.04
C PHE A 1171 -18.53 -30.58 -26.16
N GLU A 1172 -18.90 -30.12 -27.36
CA GLU A 1172 -19.13 -31.01 -28.51
C GLU A 1172 -17.85 -31.74 -28.94
N ALA A 1173 -16.68 -31.07 -28.87
CA ALA A 1173 -15.39 -31.71 -29.14
C ALA A 1173 -15.07 -32.82 -28.13
N GLU A 1174 -15.28 -32.59 -26.82
CA GLU A 1174 -15.09 -33.60 -25.79
C GLU A 1174 -16.11 -34.74 -25.88
N LYS A 1175 -17.33 -34.44 -26.35
CA LYS A 1175 -18.35 -35.45 -26.62
C LYS A 1175 -17.95 -36.35 -27.79
N ALA A 1176 -17.45 -35.76 -28.89
CA ALA A 1176 -16.91 -36.50 -30.03
C ALA A 1176 -15.70 -37.36 -29.65
N ALA A 1177 -14.84 -36.87 -28.74
CA ALA A 1177 -13.72 -37.62 -28.17
C ALA A 1177 -14.14 -38.70 -27.14
N GLY A 1178 -15.43 -38.79 -26.80
CA GLY A 1178 -15.95 -39.78 -25.85
C GLY A 1178 -15.68 -39.46 -24.37
N HIS A 1179 -15.28 -38.24 -24.05
CA HIS A 1179 -15.02 -37.76 -22.69
C HIS A 1179 -16.18 -36.96 -22.08
N ALA A 1180 -17.14 -36.51 -22.89
CA ALA A 1180 -18.37 -35.89 -22.44
C ALA A 1180 -19.62 -36.68 -22.86
N ALA A 1181 -20.70 -36.54 -22.10
CA ALA A 1181 -22.01 -37.10 -22.44
C ALA A 1181 -23.13 -36.07 -22.25
N GLN A 1182 -24.18 -36.20 -23.06
CA GLN A 1182 -25.42 -35.46 -22.93
C GLN A 1182 -26.52 -36.43 -22.49
N VAL A 1183 -27.28 -36.06 -21.47
CA VAL A 1183 -28.40 -36.84 -20.91
C VAL A 1183 -29.65 -35.98 -20.95
N GLU A 1184 -30.68 -36.40 -21.68
CA GLU A 1184 -31.95 -35.68 -21.70
C GLU A 1184 -32.70 -35.84 -20.37
N TRP A 1185 -33.31 -34.76 -19.87
CA TRP A 1185 -34.08 -34.76 -18.63
C TRP A 1185 -35.17 -35.85 -18.60
N ALA A 1186 -35.86 -36.07 -19.72
CA ALA A 1186 -36.88 -37.11 -19.84
C ALA A 1186 -36.34 -38.52 -19.54
N ALA A 1187 -35.13 -38.82 -20.01
CA ALA A 1187 -34.46 -40.10 -19.78
C ALA A 1187 -34.01 -40.24 -18.31
N LEU A 1188 -33.51 -39.16 -17.70
CA LEU A 1188 -33.10 -39.14 -16.29
C LEU A 1188 -34.30 -39.30 -15.32
N LYS A 1189 -35.47 -38.79 -15.70
CA LYS A 1189 -36.72 -38.90 -14.93
C LYS A 1189 -37.37 -40.30 -15.02
N GLY A 1190 -36.93 -41.14 -15.95
CA GLY A 1190 -37.49 -42.48 -16.17
C GLY A 1190 -38.83 -42.51 -16.92
N THR A 1191 -39.25 -41.39 -17.50
CA THR A 1191 -40.36 -41.30 -18.45
C THR A 1191 -39.84 -41.62 -19.85
N LYS A 1192 -40.15 -42.83 -20.34
CA LYS A 1192 -39.91 -43.21 -21.74
C LYS A 1192 -40.79 -42.41 -22.70
#